data_AF-A0A8C8F946-F1
#
_entry.id   AF-A0A8C8F946-F1
#
_cell.length_a   1.000
_cell.length_b   1.000
_cell.length_c   1.000
_cell.angle_alpha   90.00
_cell.angle_beta   90.00
_cell.angle_gamma   90.00
#
_symmetry.space_group_name_H-M   'P 1'
#
loop_
_entity.id
_entity.type
_entity.pdbx_description
1 polymer ?
#
loop_
_entity_poly.entity_id
_entity_poly.type
_entity_poly.pdbx_seq_one_letter_code
_entity_poly.pdbx_strand_id
1 'polypeptide(L)'
;MLLLLSCFLQNYYQNKLRLALIGQSLFGQEVYTNLRKQGHKVVGVFTVPDRDGKADPLAVVAEKDGTPVFKFPRWRVKGKPIPEVVEAYKAVGAELNVMPFCSQFIPMNVIDHPAHGSIIYHPSILPLHRGASAINWTLIQGDKKAGFSIFWADDGLDTGPILLQRECPVEPNDTVDSLYNRFLFPEGIKAMVESVQLIADGKATRVPQTEEGASYEGIQKKSNSKVNLAQPAEAIHNWIRGHDKVPGAWTVIDGQVRSLQHTFSHTHTHTQLHLQCLMVKNLQYEDGKMISAAKYFSSGDTARVELTDDEKKIAEEIRDIWKGILSNVAAIEETTDFFKSGAASMDVVRLVEEIKQKCAGLQLQNEDVYMATTFQDFIQMFVRRLRGEDQEEEMVIDYATKDVNNMTVKMPWQCFINGKFEDAENGKTADTINPADGSVICKVAYASVGDVDQAVAAAKEAFEVGPWGRMDPRDRGTLLYKLADLMEEHQEELATIESIDSGAVYTLALKTHVGMSIQTFRYFAGWCDKIQVQIHLKKRNVPFSGPCLSEIIRKNPNNFTDLHCKGVCAIVIPWNYPLMMLAWKSAACLAAGNTLVLKPAQVRTHTPAHVTTDSVIDFIPAGGMVGQRMSDHPDIRKLGFTGSTPIGKQIMKSCALSNLKKVSLELGGKSPLIIFSDCDMDKAVRMGMSAVFFNKGENCIAAGRLFVEESIHDEYIRRVVEEIKKMKVGDPLHRSTDHGPQNHKAHMDKLVEYCEVGVKEGATLVYGGKQVDRPGFFMEPTLFTDVEDHMFIAKEESFGPIMVVSKFKDGDIDGVLSRANDTEFGLASGVFTRDINKAMYVSERLDAGTVFVNTYNKTDVASPFGGFKQSGFGKDLGEDALNEYLRTKAVTVEY
;
A
#
# COMPACT_ATOMS: atom_id res chain seq x y z
N MET A 1 -34.74 3.21 14.28
CA MET A 1 -33.32 2.79 14.40
C MET A 1 -32.86 2.66 15.85
N LEU A 2 -33.19 3.59 16.76
CA LEU A 2 -32.86 3.48 18.20
C LEU A 2 -33.67 2.43 19.00
N LEU A 3 -34.87 2.06 18.55
CA LEU A 3 -35.67 0.98 19.19
C LEU A 3 -35.25 -0.45 18.78
N LEU A 4 -34.45 -0.60 17.73
CA LEU A 4 -33.88 -1.89 17.32
C LEU A 4 -32.54 -2.18 18.02
N LEU A 5 -31.87 -1.17 18.58
CA LEU A 5 -30.67 -1.35 19.41
C LEU A 5 -31.01 -1.85 20.82
N SER A 6 -32.20 -1.56 21.36
CA SER A 6 -32.55 -1.95 22.72
C SER A 6 -32.97 -3.43 22.85
N CYS A 7 -33.49 -4.05 21.78
CA CYS A 7 -33.85 -5.48 21.79
C CYS A 7 -32.65 -6.42 21.59
N PHE A 8 -31.54 -5.95 21.02
CA PHE A 8 -30.34 -6.78 20.83
C PHE A 8 -29.40 -6.83 22.05
N LEU A 9 -29.50 -5.85 22.96
CA LEU A 9 -28.66 -5.78 24.15
C LEU A 9 -29.24 -6.50 25.38
N GLN A 10 -30.49 -6.97 25.32
CA GLN A 10 -31.21 -7.50 26.48
C GLN A 10 -31.10 -9.03 26.69
N ASN A 11 -30.40 -9.75 25.80
CA ASN A 11 -30.24 -11.21 25.88
C ASN A 11 -28.82 -11.71 26.24
N TYR A 12 -27.88 -10.81 26.54
CA TYR A 12 -26.61 -11.18 27.17
C TYR A 12 -26.65 -10.69 28.63
N TYR A 13 -26.29 -11.58 29.57
CA TYR A 13 -25.99 -11.28 30.98
C TYR A 13 -27.13 -11.34 32.01
N GLN A 14 -27.71 -12.53 32.28
CA GLN A 14 -28.51 -12.72 33.51
C GLN A 14 -27.76 -13.44 34.65
N ASN A 15 -26.75 -14.29 34.38
CA ASN A 15 -26.09 -15.07 35.44
C ASN A 15 -24.64 -14.61 35.67
N LYS A 16 -24.32 -14.16 36.90
CA LYS A 16 -22.99 -13.74 37.33
C LYS A 16 -22.49 -14.62 38.47
N LEU A 17 -21.23 -15.01 38.39
CA LEU A 17 -20.57 -15.94 39.32
C LEU A 17 -19.52 -15.23 40.18
N ARG A 18 -19.27 -15.78 41.37
CA ARG A 18 -18.12 -15.49 42.22
C ARG A 18 -16.94 -16.37 41.83
N LEU A 19 -15.86 -15.75 41.35
CA LEU A 19 -14.72 -16.46 40.75
C LEU A 19 -13.47 -16.38 41.64
N ALA A 20 -12.76 -17.48 41.83
CA ALA A 20 -11.37 -17.44 42.27
C ALA A 20 -10.45 -17.61 41.05
N LEU A 21 -9.54 -16.66 40.84
CA LEU A 21 -8.55 -16.76 39.77
C LEU A 21 -7.25 -17.33 40.33
N ILE A 22 -6.78 -18.45 39.76
CA ILE A 22 -5.51 -19.08 40.16
C ILE A 22 -4.58 -19.05 38.95
N GLY A 23 -3.63 -18.10 38.93
CA GLY A 23 -2.72 -17.98 37.82
C GLY A 23 -1.74 -16.82 37.93
N GLN A 24 -1.10 -16.47 36.83
CA GLN A 24 -0.06 -15.44 36.75
C GLN A 24 0.04 -14.87 35.33
N SER A 25 1.00 -13.97 35.09
CA SER A 25 1.32 -13.35 33.80
C SER A 25 0.26 -12.39 33.25
N LEU A 26 0.61 -11.73 32.14
CA LEU A 26 -0.30 -10.85 31.40
C LEU A 26 -1.56 -11.59 30.91
N PHE A 27 -1.46 -12.89 30.60
CA PHE A 27 -2.62 -13.68 30.18
C PHE A 27 -3.66 -13.78 31.30
N GLY A 28 -3.21 -14.02 32.54
CA GLY A 28 -4.07 -14.01 33.72
C GLY A 28 -4.72 -12.64 33.96
N GLN A 29 -3.94 -11.55 33.81
CA GLN A 29 -4.44 -10.18 33.94
C GLN A 29 -5.55 -9.86 32.93
N GLU A 30 -5.38 -10.24 31.66
CA GLU A 30 -6.39 -9.99 30.63
C GLU A 30 -7.66 -10.80 30.86
N VAL A 31 -7.54 -12.07 31.25
CA VAL A 31 -8.70 -12.90 31.64
C VAL A 31 -9.44 -12.27 32.82
N TYR A 32 -8.73 -11.88 33.87
CA TYR A 32 -9.29 -11.17 35.03
C TYR A 32 -10.08 -9.92 34.60
N THR A 33 -9.45 -9.06 33.80
CA THR A 33 -10.03 -7.79 33.36
C THR A 33 -11.30 -8.01 32.55
N ASN A 34 -11.30 -8.98 31.64
CA ASN A 34 -12.46 -9.28 30.80
C ASN A 34 -13.61 -9.93 31.58
N LEU A 35 -13.33 -10.83 32.53
CA LEU A 35 -14.35 -11.41 33.40
C LEU A 35 -15.06 -10.34 34.25
N ARG A 36 -14.31 -9.38 34.78
CA ARG A 36 -14.87 -8.23 35.51
C ARG A 36 -15.69 -7.31 34.61
N LYS A 37 -15.22 -7.02 33.39
CA LYS A 37 -15.99 -6.25 32.38
C LYS A 37 -17.31 -6.92 32.03
N GLN A 38 -17.34 -8.25 31.99
CA GLN A 38 -18.57 -9.01 31.83
C GLN A 38 -19.42 -9.08 33.12
N GLY A 39 -19.03 -8.43 34.21
CA GLY A 39 -19.82 -8.33 35.44
C GLY A 39 -19.69 -9.52 36.40
N HIS A 40 -18.77 -10.47 36.17
CA HIS A 40 -18.46 -11.49 37.17
C HIS A 40 -17.71 -10.88 38.35
N LYS A 41 -17.90 -11.44 39.55
CA LYS A 41 -17.22 -10.97 40.76
C LYS A 41 -16.01 -11.85 41.04
N VAL A 42 -14.80 -11.36 40.83
CA VAL A 42 -13.59 -12.06 41.27
C VAL A 42 -13.44 -11.84 42.78
N VAL A 43 -13.47 -12.92 43.57
CA VAL A 43 -13.47 -12.89 45.05
C VAL A 43 -12.10 -13.16 45.67
N GLY A 44 -11.16 -13.68 44.88
CA GLY A 44 -9.78 -13.88 45.28
C GLY A 44 -8.90 -14.17 44.08
N VAL A 45 -7.67 -13.68 44.12
CA VAL A 45 -6.64 -13.92 43.11
C VAL A 45 -5.45 -14.58 43.80
N PHE A 46 -5.05 -15.74 43.30
CA PHE A 46 -3.97 -16.55 43.86
C PHE A 46 -2.84 -16.63 42.83
N THR A 47 -1.71 -15.99 43.14
CA THR A 47 -0.53 -15.92 42.27
C THR A 47 0.69 -16.52 42.98
N VAL A 48 1.77 -16.72 42.22
CA VAL A 48 3.09 -17.03 42.80
C VAL A 48 3.66 -15.82 43.55
N PRO A 49 4.63 -16.02 44.47
CA PRO A 49 5.37 -14.92 45.09
C PRO A 49 6.10 -14.05 44.08
N ASP A 50 6.33 -12.80 44.44
CA ASP A 50 7.05 -11.83 43.60
C ASP A 50 8.46 -12.31 43.29
N ARG A 51 8.88 -12.13 42.04
CA ARG A 51 10.20 -12.55 41.56
C ARG A 51 11.04 -11.31 41.35
N ASP A 52 12.24 -11.27 41.93
CA ASP A 52 13.19 -10.15 41.82
C ASP A 52 12.58 -8.78 42.19
N GLY A 53 11.70 -8.77 43.20
CA GLY A 53 11.00 -7.56 43.66
C GLY A 53 9.90 -7.05 42.73
N LYS A 54 9.62 -7.75 41.63
CA LYS A 54 8.56 -7.39 40.67
C LYS A 54 7.31 -8.21 40.93
N ALA A 55 6.21 -7.50 41.21
CA ALA A 55 4.90 -8.11 41.37
C ALA A 55 4.36 -8.65 40.04
N ASP A 56 3.62 -9.76 40.10
CA ASP A 56 2.97 -10.34 38.93
C ASP A 56 1.89 -9.38 38.36
N PRO A 57 1.77 -9.23 37.03
CA PRO A 57 0.81 -8.29 36.43
C PRO A 57 -0.64 -8.53 36.86
N LEU A 58 -1.05 -9.79 37.05
CA LEU A 58 -2.39 -10.13 37.55
C LEU A 58 -2.56 -9.65 39.00
N ALA A 59 -1.56 -9.84 39.86
CA ALA A 59 -1.59 -9.38 41.25
C ALA A 59 -1.72 -7.85 41.33
N VAL A 60 -0.94 -7.12 40.54
CA VAL A 60 -0.95 -5.64 40.51
C VAL A 60 -2.33 -5.10 40.14
N VAL A 61 -2.96 -5.65 39.10
CA VAL A 61 -4.29 -5.21 38.66
C VAL A 61 -5.37 -5.60 39.67
N ALA A 62 -5.28 -6.79 40.28
CA ALA A 62 -6.23 -7.22 41.30
C ALA A 62 -6.17 -6.38 42.59
N GLU A 63 -4.97 -6.04 43.06
CA GLU A 63 -4.75 -5.16 44.22
C GLU A 63 -5.31 -3.76 43.97
N LYS A 64 -5.01 -3.17 42.81
CA LYS A 64 -5.54 -1.86 42.39
C LYS A 64 -7.08 -1.80 42.42
N ASP A 65 -7.68 -2.93 42.12
CA ASP A 65 -9.12 -3.12 42.02
C ASP A 65 -9.80 -3.47 43.36
N GLY A 66 -9.02 -3.63 44.43
CA GLY A 66 -9.50 -4.02 45.76
C GLY A 66 -9.85 -5.51 45.89
N THR A 67 -9.46 -6.36 44.93
CA THR A 67 -9.66 -7.81 45.02
C THR A 67 -8.58 -8.42 45.91
N PRO A 68 -8.90 -9.28 46.90
CA PRO A 68 -7.90 -9.93 47.74
C PRO A 68 -6.90 -10.74 46.91
N VAL A 69 -5.60 -10.49 47.12
CA VAL A 69 -4.50 -11.21 46.46
C VAL A 69 -3.75 -12.06 47.48
N PHE A 70 -3.50 -13.32 47.12
CA PHE A 70 -2.79 -14.30 47.94
C PHE A 70 -1.58 -14.83 47.18
N LYS A 71 -0.38 -14.67 47.76
CA LYS A 71 0.90 -15.03 47.14
C LYS A 71 1.54 -16.22 47.84
N PHE A 72 1.02 -17.42 47.59
CA PHE A 72 1.53 -18.64 48.23
C PHE A 72 2.67 -19.29 47.42
N PRO A 73 3.80 -19.64 48.06
CA PRO A 73 4.91 -20.30 47.35
C PRO A 73 4.56 -21.72 46.87
N ARG A 74 3.56 -22.35 47.48
CA ARG A 74 3.09 -23.72 47.17
C ARG A 74 1.75 -23.99 47.85
N TRP A 75 0.92 -24.85 47.25
CA TRP A 75 -0.35 -25.32 47.82
C TRP A 75 -0.22 -26.64 48.60
N ARG A 76 0.83 -27.42 48.31
CA ARG A 76 1.09 -28.74 48.91
C ARG A 76 2.56 -28.95 49.22
N VAL A 77 2.85 -29.76 50.24
CA VAL A 77 4.20 -30.24 50.58
C VAL A 77 4.18 -31.76 50.59
N LYS A 78 5.08 -32.40 49.83
CA LYS A 78 5.12 -33.88 49.69
C LYS A 78 3.76 -34.49 49.34
N GLY A 79 3.02 -33.84 48.43
CA GLY A 79 1.68 -34.27 47.99
C GLY A 79 0.53 -33.95 48.96
N LYS A 80 0.80 -33.53 50.20
CA LYS A 80 -0.26 -33.18 51.18
C LYS A 80 -0.62 -31.68 51.11
N PRO A 81 -1.92 -31.31 51.11
CA PRO A 81 -2.36 -29.91 51.12
C PRO A 81 -1.85 -29.18 52.37
N ILE A 82 -1.51 -27.90 52.25
CA ILE A 82 -1.15 -27.05 53.39
C ILE A 82 -2.45 -26.51 54.01
N PRO A 83 -2.80 -26.86 55.26
CA PRO A 83 -4.10 -26.48 55.84
C PRO A 83 -4.39 -24.99 55.80
N GLU A 84 -3.42 -24.16 56.18
CA GLU A 84 -3.56 -22.69 56.21
C GLU A 84 -3.88 -22.09 54.83
N VAL A 85 -3.25 -22.61 53.78
CA VAL A 85 -3.46 -22.17 52.39
C VAL A 85 -4.86 -22.54 51.91
N VAL A 86 -5.30 -23.76 52.24
CA VAL A 86 -6.63 -24.26 51.89
C VAL A 86 -7.72 -23.47 52.62
N GLU A 87 -7.54 -23.19 53.91
CA GLU A 87 -8.51 -22.40 54.68
C GLU A 87 -8.58 -20.94 54.20
N ALA A 88 -7.44 -20.32 53.86
CA ALA A 88 -7.41 -18.99 53.25
C ALA A 88 -8.15 -18.95 51.91
N TYR A 89 -8.03 -20.01 51.10
CA TYR A 89 -8.78 -20.17 49.86
C TYR A 89 -10.29 -20.33 50.12
N LYS A 90 -10.71 -21.24 51.01
CA LYS A 90 -12.13 -21.46 51.31
C LYS A 90 -12.83 -20.19 51.80
N ALA A 91 -12.11 -19.36 52.55
CA ALA A 91 -12.64 -18.10 53.08
C ALA A 91 -13.09 -17.11 52.00
N VAL A 92 -12.59 -17.19 50.75
CA VAL A 92 -13.02 -16.28 49.67
C VAL A 92 -14.41 -16.63 49.10
N GLY A 93 -14.88 -17.87 49.32
CA GLY A 93 -16.20 -18.35 48.89
C GLY A 93 -16.40 -18.26 47.37
N ALA A 94 -15.53 -18.89 46.58
CA ALA A 94 -15.66 -18.97 45.14
C ALA A 94 -16.68 -20.04 44.70
N GLU A 95 -17.45 -19.73 43.66
CA GLU A 95 -18.40 -20.64 43.00
C GLU A 95 -17.78 -21.38 41.82
N LEU A 96 -16.70 -20.84 41.24
CA LEU A 96 -15.89 -21.44 40.18
C LEU A 96 -14.42 -21.01 40.33
N ASN A 97 -13.48 -21.95 40.18
CA ASN A 97 -12.07 -21.60 39.98
C ASN A 97 -11.77 -21.45 38.48
N VAL A 98 -11.05 -20.39 38.14
CA VAL A 98 -10.61 -20.09 36.78
C VAL A 98 -9.08 -20.05 36.77
N MET A 99 -8.47 -20.95 36.01
CA MET A 99 -7.03 -21.18 36.04
C MET A 99 -6.39 -20.86 34.67
N PRO A 100 -6.22 -19.57 34.32
CA PRO A 100 -5.79 -19.17 32.98
C PRO A 100 -4.30 -19.40 32.71
N PHE A 101 -3.46 -19.40 33.74
CA PHE A 101 -2.04 -19.72 33.65
C PHE A 101 -1.56 -20.26 35.00
N CYS A 102 -1.82 -21.54 35.28
CA CYS A 102 -1.46 -22.14 36.56
C CYS A 102 -0.10 -22.84 36.49
N SER A 103 0.84 -22.43 37.35
CA SER A 103 2.21 -22.98 37.41
C SER A 103 2.45 -23.90 38.62
N GLN A 104 1.43 -24.13 39.45
CA GLN A 104 1.53 -24.91 40.68
C GLN A 104 0.47 -26.02 40.69
N PHE A 105 0.82 -27.17 41.25
CA PHE A 105 -0.17 -28.23 41.43
C PHE A 105 -1.15 -27.89 42.55
N ILE A 106 -2.44 -27.82 42.19
CA ILE A 106 -3.52 -27.47 43.09
C ILE A 106 -4.12 -28.76 43.68
N PRO A 107 -4.24 -28.87 45.01
CA PRO A 107 -4.88 -30.00 45.67
C PRO A 107 -6.34 -30.23 45.25
N MET A 108 -6.77 -31.50 45.19
CA MET A 108 -8.16 -31.83 44.84
C MET A 108 -9.20 -31.21 45.78
N ASN A 109 -8.89 -31.05 47.06
CA ASN A 109 -9.79 -30.37 48.00
C ASN A 109 -9.94 -28.86 47.76
N VAL A 110 -9.17 -28.27 46.83
CA VAL A 110 -9.34 -26.91 46.31
C VAL A 110 -10.00 -26.95 44.93
N ILE A 111 -9.61 -27.90 44.06
CA ILE A 111 -10.20 -28.11 42.74
C ILE A 111 -11.69 -28.45 42.80
N ASP A 112 -12.09 -29.33 43.73
CA ASP A 112 -13.46 -29.81 43.88
C ASP A 112 -14.31 -28.94 44.82
N HIS A 113 -13.72 -27.91 45.44
CA HIS A 113 -14.42 -27.11 46.45
C HIS A 113 -15.55 -26.22 45.90
N PRO A 114 -15.37 -25.48 44.78
CA PRO A 114 -16.44 -24.65 44.22
C PRO A 114 -17.59 -25.50 43.69
N ALA A 115 -18.82 -25.02 43.86
CA ALA A 115 -20.02 -25.73 43.39
C ALA A 115 -20.02 -26.03 41.88
N HIS A 116 -19.42 -25.16 41.07
CA HIS A 116 -19.29 -25.39 39.63
C HIS A 116 -17.98 -26.08 39.22
N GLY A 117 -17.05 -26.35 40.17
CA GLY A 117 -15.76 -26.98 39.92
C GLY A 117 -14.65 -26.00 39.53
N SER A 118 -13.65 -26.49 38.78
CA SER A 118 -12.47 -25.74 38.36
C SER A 118 -12.17 -25.95 36.88
N ILE A 119 -11.85 -24.88 36.15
CA ILE A 119 -11.41 -24.95 34.75
C ILE A 119 -10.00 -24.41 34.57
N ILE A 120 -9.26 -24.99 33.65
CA ILE A 120 -7.86 -24.66 33.36
C ILE A 120 -7.62 -24.56 31.86
N TYR A 121 -6.77 -23.60 31.48
CA TYR A 121 -6.29 -23.39 30.11
C TYR A 121 -4.98 -24.14 29.89
N HIS A 122 -4.85 -24.84 28.78
CA HIS A 122 -3.60 -25.43 28.31
C HIS A 122 -3.36 -25.13 26.83
N PRO A 123 -2.17 -24.66 26.42
CA PRO A 123 -1.87 -24.22 25.06
C PRO A 123 -1.55 -25.39 24.12
N SER A 124 -2.37 -26.44 24.13
CA SER A 124 -2.36 -27.51 23.14
C SER A 124 -3.75 -28.08 22.87
N ILE A 125 -3.86 -28.80 21.76
CA ILE A 125 -5.01 -29.64 21.43
C ILE A 125 -4.82 -30.97 22.17
N LEU A 126 -5.36 -31.08 23.38
CA LEU A 126 -5.26 -32.29 24.18
C LEU A 126 -5.95 -33.47 23.46
N PRO A 127 -5.37 -34.69 23.51
CA PRO A 127 -4.34 -35.14 24.45
C PRO A 127 -2.89 -34.99 23.97
N LEU A 128 -2.62 -34.31 22.85
CA LEU A 128 -1.26 -34.13 22.33
C LEU A 128 -0.50 -33.04 23.10
N HIS A 129 0.81 -33.26 23.22
CA HIS A 129 1.76 -32.32 23.79
C HIS A 129 1.46 -31.89 25.23
N ARG A 130 1.20 -32.84 26.14
CA ARG A 130 0.89 -32.50 27.55
C ARG A 130 2.10 -31.88 28.26
N GLY A 131 1.85 -30.90 29.11
CA GLY A 131 2.87 -30.29 29.97
C GLY A 131 3.47 -28.97 29.47
N ALA A 132 4.51 -28.51 30.18
CA ALA A 132 4.90 -27.10 30.21
C ALA A 132 5.55 -26.52 28.93
N SER A 133 5.85 -27.33 27.91
CA SER A 133 6.46 -26.89 26.64
C SER A 133 5.62 -27.29 25.43
N ALA A 134 4.30 -27.36 25.60
CA ALA A 134 3.38 -27.86 24.59
C ALA A 134 3.47 -27.12 23.24
N ILE A 135 3.59 -25.79 23.28
CA ILE A 135 3.75 -24.95 22.08
C ILE A 135 5.05 -25.33 21.36
N ASN A 136 6.15 -25.46 22.10
CA ASN A 136 7.44 -25.87 21.53
C ASN A 136 7.32 -27.21 20.82
N TRP A 137 6.69 -28.20 21.46
CA TRP A 137 6.56 -29.55 20.90
C TRP A 137 5.66 -29.61 19.68
N THR A 138 4.58 -28.83 19.65
CA THR A 138 3.74 -28.66 18.46
C THR A 138 4.59 -28.23 17.25
N LEU A 139 5.51 -27.28 17.45
CA LEU A 139 6.37 -26.81 16.38
C LEU A 139 7.52 -27.78 16.07
N ILE A 140 8.13 -28.40 17.09
CA ILE A 140 9.24 -29.37 16.96
C ILE A 140 8.80 -30.61 16.19
N GLN A 141 7.59 -31.12 16.46
CA GLN A 141 7.04 -32.30 15.77
C GLN A 141 6.53 -31.97 14.36
N GLY A 142 6.44 -30.69 13.99
CA GLY A 142 6.01 -30.28 12.67
C GLY A 142 4.50 -30.37 12.46
N ASP A 143 3.74 -30.36 13.55
CA ASP A 143 2.28 -30.43 13.54
C ASP A 143 1.69 -29.34 12.65
N LYS A 144 0.66 -29.70 11.89
CA LYS A 144 -0.02 -28.77 10.98
C LYS A 144 -1.13 -27.98 11.66
N LYS A 145 -1.52 -28.39 12.87
CA LYS A 145 -2.54 -27.74 13.69
C LYS A 145 -1.98 -27.48 15.09
N ALA A 146 -2.17 -26.27 15.57
CA ALA A 146 -1.94 -25.89 16.95
C ALA A 146 -3.25 -25.42 17.55
N GLY A 147 -3.30 -25.28 18.87
CA GLY A 147 -4.51 -24.82 19.51
C GLY A 147 -4.36 -24.80 21.01
N PHE A 148 -5.49 -24.65 21.68
CA PHE A 148 -5.56 -24.72 23.12
C PHE A 148 -6.83 -25.45 23.54
N SER A 149 -6.78 -25.97 24.77
CA SER A 149 -7.89 -26.67 25.41
C SER A 149 -8.19 -26.01 26.74
N ILE A 150 -9.47 -25.79 27.00
CA ILE A 150 -10.01 -25.45 28.32
C ILE A 150 -10.71 -26.70 28.81
N PHE A 151 -10.28 -27.20 29.96
CA PHE A 151 -10.78 -28.46 30.51
C PHE A 151 -11.03 -28.35 32.00
N TRP A 152 -11.81 -29.28 32.51
CA TRP A 152 -12.12 -29.40 33.93
C TRP A 152 -10.92 -29.98 34.65
N ALA A 153 -10.34 -29.24 35.59
CA ALA A 153 -9.13 -29.66 36.28
C ALA A 153 -9.37 -30.93 37.13
N ASP A 154 -8.38 -31.81 37.17
CA ASP A 154 -8.32 -33.03 37.98
C ASP A 154 -6.90 -33.22 38.56
N ASP A 155 -6.61 -34.38 39.18
CA ASP A 155 -5.30 -34.64 39.81
C ASP A 155 -4.19 -34.98 38.79
N GLY A 156 -4.55 -35.15 37.50
CA GLY A 156 -3.61 -35.47 36.44
C GLY A 156 -3.04 -34.23 35.76
N LEU A 157 -1.92 -34.43 35.04
CA LEU A 157 -1.30 -33.39 34.23
C LEU A 157 -2.02 -33.34 32.88
N ASP A 158 -2.96 -32.40 32.76
CA ASP A 158 -3.76 -32.11 31.57
C ASP A 158 -4.67 -33.26 31.10
N THR A 159 -5.29 -33.99 32.04
CA THR A 159 -6.10 -35.19 31.76
C THR A 159 -7.61 -35.00 31.85
N GLY A 160 -8.08 -33.94 32.50
CA GLY A 160 -9.49 -33.79 32.80
C GLY A 160 -10.40 -33.50 31.59
N PRO A 161 -11.72 -33.69 31.69
CA PRO A 161 -12.64 -33.57 30.56
C PRO A 161 -12.58 -32.19 29.87
N ILE A 162 -12.59 -32.16 28.54
CA ILE A 162 -12.58 -30.92 27.74
C ILE A 162 -13.93 -30.21 27.84
N LEU A 163 -13.88 -28.91 28.10
CA LEU A 163 -15.02 -27.99 28.04
C LEU A 163 -15.07 -27.31 26.67
N LEU A 164 -13.94 -26.75 26.23
CA LEU A 164 -13.83 -26.00 24.99
C LEU A 164 -12.44 -26.19 24.40
N GLN A 165 -12.36 -26.37 23.09
CA GLN A 165 -11.08 -26.47 22.37
C GLN A 165 -11.16 -25.59 21.12
N ARG A 166 -10.07 -24.90 20.80
CA ARG A 166 -9.93 -24.14 19.54
C ARG A 166 -8.60 -24.47 18.89
N GLU A 167 -8.61 -24.55 17.58
CA GLU A 167 -7.44 -24.85 16.76
C GLU A 167 -7.20 -23.76 15.70
N CYS A 168 -5.95 -23.65 15.27
CA CYS A 168 -5.51 -22.86 14.14
C CYS A 168 -4.49 -23.66 13.32
N PRO A 169 -4.34 -23.35 12.02
CA PRO A 169 -3.24 -23.91 11.24
C PRO A 169 -1.90 -23.38 11.77
N VAL A 170 -0.92 -24.29 11.93
CA VAL A 170 0.48 -23.92 12.13
C VAL A 170 1.06 -23.51 10.79
N GLU A 171 1.42 -22.24 10.67
CA GLU A 171 2.06 -21.76 9.46
C GLU A 171 3.48 -22.34 9.37
N PRO A 172 4.02 -22.58 8.15
CA PRO A 172 5.35 -23.19 7.98
C PRO A 172 6.46 -22.51 8.79
N ASN A 173 6.31 -21.21 9.07
CA ASN A 173 7.29 -20.37 9.75
C ASN A 173 6.85 -19.90 11.14
N ASP A 174 5.73 -20.43 11.67
CA ASP A 174 5.31 -20.10 13.03
C ASP A 174 6.41 -20.48 14.03
N THR A 175 6.78 -19.50 14.86
CA THR A 175 7.63 -19.67 16.03
C THR A 175 6.78 -19.77 17.30
N VAL A 176 7.40 -20.16 18.41
CA VAL A 176 6.70 -20.19 19.72
C VAL A 176 6.05 -18.84 20.02
N ASP A 177 6.77 -17.75 19.76
CA ASP A 177 6.31 -16.39 20.01
C ASP A 177 5.22 -15.94 19.02
N SER A 178 5.38 -16.22 17.71
CA SER A 178 4.38 -15.83 16.72
C SER A 178 3.07 -16.57 16.93
N LEU A 179 3.13 -17.89 17.15
CA LEU A 179 1.93 -18.70 17.38
C LEU A 179 1.21 -18.30 18.67
N TYR A 180 1.98 -17.99 19.72
CA TYR A 180 1.44 -17.51 20.98
C TYR A 180 0.72 -16.17 20.81
N ASN A 181 1.38 -15.17 20.22
CA ASN A 181 0.83 -13.81 20.11
C ASN A 181 -0.28 -13.70 19.05
N ARG A 182 -0.19 -14.46 17.96
CA ARG A 182 -1.17 -14.46 16.85
C ARG A 182 -2.49 -15.11 17.25
N PHE A 183 -2.45 -16.21 17.99
CA PHE A 183 -3.63 -17.04 18.23
C PHE A 183 -3.83 -17.39 19.71
N LEU A 184 -2.88 -18.09 20.34
CA LEU A 184 -3.09 -18.68 21.66
C LEU A 184 -3.41 -17.64 22.75
N PHE A 185 -2.73 -16.49 22.71
CA PHE A 185 -2.95 -15.39 23.64
C PHE A 185 -4.31 -14.71 23.43
N PRO A 186 -4.62 -14.08 22.27
CA PRO A 186 -5.87 -13.35 22.10
C PRO A 186 -7.12 -14.25 22.11
N GLU A 187 -7.06 -15.43 21.49
CA GLU A 187 -8.20 -16.35 21.45
C GLU A 187 -8.37 -17.13 22.76
N GLY A 188 -7.27 -17.44 23.45
CA GLY A 188 -7.31 -18.09 24.76
C GLY A 188 -8.02 -17.22 25.80
N ILE A 189 -7.78 -15.90 25.80
CA ILE A 189 -8.49 -14.96 26.69
C ILE A 189 -9.99 -14.99 26.43
N LYS A 190 -10.40 -14.89 25.16
CA LYS A 190 -11.82 -14.91 24.78
C LYS A 190 -12.48 -16.23 25.18
N ALA A 191 -11.82 -17.35 24.92
CA ALA A 191 -12.34 -18.67 25.22
C ALA A 191 -12.43 -18.94 26.72
N MET A 192 -11.51 -18.44 27.53
CA MET A 192 -11.60 -18.54 29.00
C MET A 192 -12.81 -17.78 29.54
N VAL A 193 -13.05 -16.58 29.03
CA VAL A 193 -14.21 -15.76 29.40
C VAL A 193 -15.52 -16.44 28.95
N GLU A 194 -15.56 -16.96 27.72
CA GLU A 194 -16.69 -17.73 27.20
C GLU A 194 -16.97 -18.98 28.02
N SER A 195 -15.94 -19.72 28.41
CA SER A 195 -16.08 -20.93 29.25
C SER A 195 -16.73 -20.61 30.59
N VAL A 196 -16.37 -19.49 31.21
CA VAL A 196 -17.03 -19.03 32.44
C VAL A 196 -18.51 -18.69 32.20
N GLN A 197 -18.83 -18.04 31.08
CA GLN A 197 -20.21 -17.71 30.74
C GLN A 197 -21.04 -18.97 30.42
N LEU A 198 -20.46 -19.96 29.73
CA LEU A 198 -21.11 -21.27 29.48
C LEU A 198 -21.43 -21.99 30.79
N ILE A 199 -20.55 -21.90 31.79
CA ILE A 199 -20.79 -22.46 33.13
C ILE A 199 -21.91 -21.70 33.84
N ALA A 200 -21.86 -20.36 33.82
CA ALA A 200 -22.89 -19.51 34.42
C ALA A 200 -24.29 -19.74 33.80
N ASP A 201 -24.33 -20.06 32.51
CA ASP A 201 -25.56 -20.37 31.77
C ASP A 201 -26.03 -21.82 31.93
N GLY A 202 -25.27 -22.68 32.62
CA GLY A 202 -25.56 -24.11 32.75
C GLY A 202 -25.41 -24.91 31.45
N LYS A 203 -24.62 -24.41 30.49
CA LYS A 203 -24.40 -25.00 29.16
C LYS A 203 -23.04 -25.67 28.97
N ALA A 204 -22.16 -25.60 29.98
CA ALA A 204 -20.81 -26.14 29.89
C ALA A 204 -20.81 -27.68 29.78
N THR A 205 -20.04 -28.20 28.83
CA THR A 205 -19.91 -29.64 28.54
C THR A 205 -18.72 -30.25 29.29
N ARG A 206 -18.74 -31.57 29.48
CA ARG A 206 -17.65 -32.38 30.06
C ARG A 206 -17.32 -33.52 29.10
N VAL A 207 -16.50 -33.24 28.10
CA VAL A 207 -16.13 -34.23 27.07
C VAL A 207 -14.90 -35.02 27.54
N PRO A 208 -14.98 -36.33 27.82
CA PRO A 208 -13.80 -37.11 28.23
C PRO A 208 -12.70 -37.05 27.17
N GLN A 209 -11.44 -36.87 27.60
CA GLN A 209 -10.30 -36.96 26.69
C GLN A 209 -10.06 -38.40 26.26
N THR A 210 -9.61 -38.61 25.02
CA THR A 210 -9.06 -39.91 24.59
C THR A 210 -7.65 -40.12 25.17
N GLU A 211 -7.30 -41.36 25.48
CA GLU A 211 -5.92 -41.76 25.82
C GLU A 211 -5.10 -42.11 24.56
N GLU A 212 -5.76 -42.31 23.42
CA GLU A 212 -5.11 -42.65 22.15
C GLU A 212 -4.30 -41.45 21.63
N GLY A 213 -2.99 -41.65 21.45
CA GLY A 213 -2.06 -40.61 21.00
C GLY A 213 -1.60 -39.63 22.08
N ALA A 214 -1.95 -39.84 23.35
CA ALA A 214 -1.51 -38.98 24.45
C ALA A 214 0.02 -38.99 24.60
N SER A 215 0.65 -37.82 24.60
CA SER A 215 2.10 -37.65 24.73
C SER A 215 2.49 -36.74 25.90
N TYR A 216 3.62 -37.06 26.54
CA TYR A 216 4.19 -36.32 27.67
C TYR A 216 5.64 -35.96 27.37
N GLU A 217 5.85 -34.84 26.70
CA GLU A 217 7.15 -34.43 26.26
C GLU A 217 7.89 -33.59 27.33
N GLY A 218 9.22 -33.71 27.33
CA GLY A 218 10.06 -33.06 28.33
C GLY A 218 10.07 -31.53 28.22
N ILE A 219 10.36 -30.86 29.33
CA ILE A 219 10.48 -29.39 29.37
C ILE A 219 11.68 -28.94 28.53
N GLN A 220 11.47 -27.94 27.67
CA GLN A 220 12.55 -27.32 26.89
C GLN A 220 13.32 -26.27 27.70
N LYS A 221 14.65 -26.41 27.71
CA LYS A 221 15.62 -25.57 28.44
C LYS A 221 16.86 -25.36 27.57
N LYS A 222 17.73 -24.42 27.95
CA LYS A 222 18.95 -24.14 27.18
C LYS A 222 19.88 -25.36 27.08
N SER A 223 19.91 -26.22 28.10
CA SER A 223 20.73 -27.43 28.11
C SER A 223 20.33 -28.48 27.07
N ASN A 224 19.07 -28.49 26.61
CA ASN A 224 18.54 -29.46 25.64
C ASN A 224 18.06 -28.83 24.33
N SER A 225 18.33 -27.54 24.07
CA SER A 225 17.96 -26.84 22.83
C SER A 225 19.09 -26.81 21.77
N LYS A 226 20.09 -27.69 21.89
CA LYS A 226 21.17 -27.81 20.90
C LYS A 226 20.64 -28.35 19.58
N VAL A 227 20.90 -27.65 18.49
CA VAL A 227 20.54 -28.06 17.13
C VAL A 227 21.45 -29.20 16.68
N ASN A 228 20.83 -30.30 16.23
CA ASN A 228 21.55 -31.38 15.56
C ASN A 228 21.60 -31.11 14.06
N LEU A 229 22.73 -30.57 13.58
CA LEU A 229 22.93 -30.24 12.16
C LEU A 229 22.95 -31.45 11.21
N ALA A 230 22.97 -32.68 11.74
CA ALA A 230 22.89 -33.90 10.93
C ALA A 230 21.44 -34.31 10.57
N GLN A 231 20.42 -33.60 11.06
CA GLN A 231 19.01 -33.89 10.75
C GLN A 231 18.57 -33.28 9.41
N PRO A 232 17.46 -33.76 8.81
CA PRO A 232 16.85 -33.12 7.65
C PRO A 232 16.51 -31.65 7.90
N ALA A 233 16.56 -30.83 6.84
CA ALA A 233 16.33 -29.38 6.94
C ALA A 233 14.99 -29.01 7.61
N GLU A 234 13.91 -29.75 7.30
CA GLU A 234 12.61 -29.56 7.92
C GLU A 234 12.64 -29.81 9.43
N ALA A 235 13.38 -30.84 9.87
CA ALA A 235 13.53 -31.15 11.29
C ALA A 235 14.38 -30.07 12.01
N ILE A 236 15.45 -29.58 11.39
CA ILE A 236 16.27 -28.48 11.91
C ILE A 236 15.43 -27.20 12.01
N HIS A 237 14.64 -26.90 10.98
CA HIS A 237 13.73 -25.76 10.94
C HIS A 237 12.68 -25.81 12.05
N ASN A 238 11.99 -26.94 12.19
CA ASN A 238 11.02 -27.21 13.26
C ASN A 238 11.65 -27.10 14.64
N TRP A 239 12.87 -27.60 14.80
CA TRP A 239 13.62 -27.49 16.04
C TRP A 239 13.95 -26.05 16.41
N ILE A 240 14.39 -25.24 15.44
CA ILE A 240 14.77 -23.85 15.68
C ILE A 240 13.53 -23.01 16.00
N ARG A 241 12.47 -23.09 15.19
CA ARG A 241 11.23 -22.32 15.43
C ARG A 241 10.51 -22.74 16.71
N GLY A 242 10.66 -24.02 17.10
CA GLY A 242 10.18 -24.56 18.37
C GLY A 242 11.00 -24.15 19.60
N HIS A 243 12.17 -23.52 19.44
CA HIS A 243 12.99 -22.98 20.55
C HIS A 243 13.25 -21.48 20.40
N ASP A 244 12.40 -20.78 19.65
CA ASP A 244 12.53 -19.35 19.42
C ASP A 244 12.49 -18.53 20.72
N LYS A 245 13.39 -17.54 20.83
CA LYS A 245 13.65 -16.65 21.99
C LYS A 245 14.04 -17.34 23.31
N VAL A 246 13.20 -18.24 23.83
CA VAL A 246 13.41 -18.94 25.12
C VAL A 246 12.99 -20.40 24.98
N PRO A 247 13.91 -21.37 25.18
CA PRO A 247 15.28 -21.19 25.70
C PRO A 247 16.31 -20.72 24.66
N GLY A 248 15.95 -20.61 23.38
CA GLY A 248 16.86 -20.30 22.27
C GLY A 248 17.51 -21.55 21.69
N ALA A 249 17.32 -21.80 20.39
CA ALA A 249 18.06 -22.83 19.67
C ALA A 249 19.54 -22.41 19.53
N TRP A 250 20.47 -23.35 19.71
CA TRP A 250 21.90 -23.04 19.59
C TRP A 250 22.71 -24.17 18.97
N THR A 251 23.87 -23.84 18.41
CA THR A 251 24.83 -24.84 17.89
C THR A 251 26.27 -24.36 18.09
N VAL A 252 27.25 -25.19 17.73
CA VAL A 252 28.68 -24.82 17.74
C VAL A 252 29.14 -24.64 16.31
N ILE A 253 29.63 -23.45 15.98
CA ILE A 253 30.20 -23.09 14.67
C ILE A 253 31.62 -22.59 14.92
N ASP A 254 32.62 -23.18 14.26
CA ASP A 254 34.06 -22.84 14.42
C ASP A 254 34.55 -22.81 15.88
N GLY A 255 34.04 -23.73 16.71
CA GLY A 255 34.40 -23.83 18.12
C GLY A 255 33.69 -22.82 19.04
N GLN A 256 32.82 -21.96 18.52
CA GLN A 256 32.03 -21.00 19.31
C GLN A 256 30.55 -21.37 19.38
N VAL A 257 29.93 -21.19 20.55
CA VAL A 257 28.49 -21.38 20.74
C VAL A 257 27.73 -20.22 20.09
N ARG A 258 26.75 -20.53 19.25
CA ARG A 258 25.91 -19.56 18.53
C ARG A 258 24.46 -19.83 18.79
N SER A 259 23.70 -18.79 19.13
CA SER A 259 22.24 -18.87 19.15
C SER A 259 21.70 -18.61 17.75
N LEU A 260 20.75 -19.45 17.31
CA LEU A 260 20.09 -19.31 16.02
C LEU A 260 18.71 -18.69 16.23
N GLN A 261 18.47 -17.55 15.59
CA GLN A 261 17.17 -16.88 15.59
C GLN A 261 16.51 -17.03 14.21
N HIS A 262 15.22 -17.35 14.21
CA HIS A 262 14.46 -17.58 12.97
C HIS A 262 13.68 -16.34 12.53
N THR A 263 13.79 -15.96 11.26
CA THR A 263 12.80 -15.14 10.52
C THR A 263 12.88 -15.51 9.03
N PHE A 264 11.79 -15.99 8.40
CA PHE A 264 11.89 -16.47 6.99
C PHE A 264 10.73 -16.22 6.01
N SER A 265 11.13 -16.10 4.73
CA SER A 265 10.37 -15.96 3.48
C SER A 265 10.96 -16.92 2.41
N HIS A 266 10.16 -17.80 1.78
CA HIS A 266 10.65 -18.88 0.90
C HIS A 266 11.03 -18.50 -0.55
N THR A 267 12.10 -19.12 -1.08
CA THR A 267 12.37 -19.36 -2.52
C THR A 267 13.08 -20.73 -2.72
N HIS A 268 13.02 -21.33 -3.91
CA HIS A 268 13.77 -22.52 -4.40
C HIS A 268 14.32 -22.20 -5.83
N THR A 269 15.49 -22.65 -6.30
CA THR A 269 15.83 -24.01 -6.84
C THR A 269 17.36 -24.28 -7.06
N HIS A 270 17.83 -25.52 -6.76
CA HIS A 270 18.97 -26.40 -7.24
C HIS A 270 20.43 -25.85 -7.45
N THR A 271 21.57 -26.51 -7.16
CA THR A 271 21.97 -27.93 -6.85
C THR A 271 23.37 -28.01 -6.16
N GLN A 272 23.52 -29.01 -5.25
CA GLN A 272 24.71 -29.67 -4.66
C GLN A 272 25.48 -29.12 -3.41
N LEU A 273 25.37 -29.95 -2.35
CA LEU A 273 26.18 -30.17 -1.12
C LEU A 273 25.99 -29.25 0.12
N HIS A 274 24.98 -29.64 0.93
CA HIS A 274 24.90 -29.68 2.40
C HIS A 274 25.20 -28.41 3.25
N LEU A 275 24.32 -27.41 3.17
CA LEU A 275 23.78 -26.58 4.30
C LEU A 275 22.74 -25.53 3.80
N GLN A 276 22.09 -25.75 2.65
CA GLN A 276 21.38 -24.69 1.92
C GLN A 276 19.85 -24.68 2.09
N CYS A 277 19.31 -25.29 3.14
CA CYS A 277 17.85 -25.30 3.34
C CYS A 277 17.41 -24.50 4.58
N LEU A 278 18.33 -23.76 5.20
CA LEU A 278 18.04 -22.93 6.37
C LEU A 278 18.76 -21.58 6.24
N MET A 279 18.04 -20.52 5.88
CA MET A 279 18.59 -19.16 5.88
C MET A 279 18.48 -18.59 7.29
N VAL A 280 19.58 -18.64 8.02
CA VAL A 280 19.75 -17.84 9.24
C VAL A 280 19.99 -16.41 8.79
N LYS A 281 19.18 -15.43 9.21
CA LYS A 281 19.36 -14.01 8.82
C LYS A 281 20.36 -13.29 9.71
N ASN A 282 20.38 -13.62 11.00
CA ASN A 282 21.23 -13.00 12.00
C ASN A 282 21.87 -14.06 12.91
N LEU A 283 23.12 -13.83 13.29
CA LEU A 283 23.83 -14.61 14.29
C LEU A 283 24.00 -13.76 15.55
N GLN A 284 23.67 -14.34 16.71
CA GLN A 284 23.94 -13.73 18.00
C GLN A 284 25.17 -14.38 18.65
N TYR A 285 26.13 -13.56 19.05
CA TYR A 285 27.29 -13.98 19.85
C TYR A 285 26.89 -14.19 21.32
N GLU A 286 27.70 -14.93 22.09
CA GLU A 286 27.45 -15.11 23.54
C GLU A 286 27.43 -13.79 24.31
N ASP A 287 28.12 -12.77 23.80
CA ASP A 287 28.11 -11.41 24.31
C ASP A 287 26.92 -10.57 23.78
N GLY A 288 25.91 -11.16 23.15
CA GLY A 288 24.71 -10.44 22.72
C GLY A 288 24.84 -9.65 21.41
N LYS A 289 26.05 -9.51 20.84
CA LYS A 289 26.25 -8.84 19.55
C LYS A 289 25.50 -9.57 18.44
N MET A 290 24.78 -8.81 17.62
CA MET A 290 24.02 -9.32 16.46
C MET A 290 24.75 -8.94 15.17
N ILE A 291 24.92 -9.90 14.27
CA ILE A 291 25.40 -9.64 12.91
C ILE A 291 24.45 -10.27 11.91
N SER A 292 24.35 -9.68 10.72
CA SER A 292 23.74 -10.38 9.60
C SER A 292 24.57 -11.63 9.29
N ALA A 293 23.91 -12.78 9.18
CA ALA A 293 24.58 -14.04 8.82
C ALA A 293 25.20 -13.97 7.42
N ALA A 294 24.62 -13.17 6.51
CA ALA A 294 25.18 -12.90 5.19
C ALA A 294 26.53 -12.15 5.26
N LYS A 295 26.78 -11.42 6.34
CA LYS A 295 28.04 -10.71 6.61
C LYS A 295 29.06 -11.54 7.40
N TYR A 296 28.74 -12.78 7.80
CA TYR A 296 29.66 -13.60 8.60
C TYR A 296 30.89 -14.06 7.81
N PHE A 297 30.72 -14.34 6.51
CA PHE A 297 31.81 -14.73 5.61
C PHE A 297 32.41 -13.55 4.82
N SER A 298 31.81 -12.36 4.91
CA SER A 298 32.44 -11.17 4.35
C SER A 298 33.56 -10.74 5.29
N SER A 299 34.80 -10.83 4.84
CA SER A 299 35.93 -10.11 5.44
C SER A 299 35.68 -8.61 5.27
N GLY A 300 34.84 -8.04 6.12
CA GLY A 300 34.65 -6.61 6.23
C GLY A 300 35.88 -6.01 6.91
N ASP A 301 36.86 -5.60 6.11
CA ASP A 301 37.81 -4.57 6.51
C ASP A 301 37.00 -3.29 6.81
N THR A 302 36.58 -3.13 8.06
CA THR A 302 36.12 -1.85 8.58
C THR A 302 37.30 -1.24 9.31
N ALA A 303 38.15 -0.51 8.58
CA ALA A 303 39.22 0.26 9.16
C ALA A 303 38.64 1.18 10.25
N ARG A 304 39.22 1.12 11.46
CA ARG A 304 38.86 2.04 12.55
C ARG A 304 39.18 3.46 12.10
N VAL A 305 38.21 4.35 12.26
CA VAL A 305 38.37 5.75 11.90
C VAL A 305 39.05 6.48 13.06
N GLU A 306 40.16 7.16 12.79
CA GLU A 306 40.82 8.01 13.77
C GLU A 306 40.01 9.29 14.00
N LEU A 307 39.63 9.55 15.25
CA LEU A 307 38.83 10.70 15.65
C LEU A 307 39.67 11.98 15.65
N THR A 308 39.15 13.05 15.06
CA THR A 308 39.68 14.41 15.19
C THR A 308 39.47 14.94 16.61
N ASP A 309 40.17 16.00 16.99
CA ASP A 309 40.06 16.56 18.35
C ASP A 309 38.68 17.15 18.66
N ASP A 310 37.91 17.56 17.65
CA ASP A 310 36.52 17.99 17.82
C ASP A 310 35.55 16.81 17.92
N GLU A 311 35.76 15.73 17.16
CA GLU A 311 34.99 14.48 17.29
C GLU A 311 35.23 13.78 18.63
N LYS A 312 36.43 13.90 19.20
CA LYS A 312 36.70 13.43 20.57
C LYS A 312 35.87 14.20 21.60
N LYS A 313 35.68 15.51 21.43
CA LYS A 313 34.82 16.31 22.32
C LYS A 313 33.36 15.87 22.20
N ILE A 314 32.88 15.65 20.97
CA ILE A 314 31.52 15.16 20.73
C ILE A 314 31.33 13.76 21.32
N ALA A 315 32.33 12.88 21.17
CA ALA A 315 32.31 11.56 21.79
C ALA A 315 32.18 11.66 23.33
N GLU A 316 32.92 12.56 23.98
CA GLU A 316 32.76 12.79 25.43
C GLU A 316 31.38 13.35 25.79
N GLU A 317 30.79 14.22 24.98
CA GLU A 317 29.41 14.69 25.20
C GLU A 317 28.38 13.56 25.09
N ILE A 318 28.55 12.66 24.12
CA ILE A 318 27.72 11.47 23.95
C ILE A 318 27.95 10.50 25.11
N ARG A 319 29.19 10.40 25.62
CA ARG A 319 29.55 9.61 26.81
C ARG A 319 28.78 10.09 28.03
N ASP A 320 28.63 11.40 28.20
CA ASP A 320 27.83 11.98 29.28
C ASP A 320 26.33 11.69 29.13
N ILE A 321 25.80 11.68 27.90
CA ILE A 321 24.40 11.26 27.64
C ILE A 321 24.22 9.79 28.03
N TRP A 322 25.13 8.91 27.59
CA TRP A 322 25.12 7.49 27.97
C TRP A 322 25.17 7.31 29.48
N LYS A 323 26.00 8.09 30.19
CA LYS A 323 26.07 8.08 31.66
C LYS A 323 24.78 8.57 32.31
N GLY A 324 24.11 9.57 31.74
CA GLY A 324 22.83 10.10 32.21
C GLY A 324 21.65 9.15 32.02
N ILE A 325 21.76 8.23 31.06
CA ILE A 325 20.79 7.16 30.81
C ILE A 325 21.12 5.93 31.67
N LEU A 326 22.38 5.50 31.62
CA LEU A 326 22.92 4.34 32.33
C LEU A 326 23.39 4.71 33.75
N SER A 327 22.46 5.23 34.55
CA SER A 327 22.72 5.74 35.90
C SER A 327 23.31 4.71 36.88
N ASN A 328 23.26 3.43 36.54
CA ASN A 328 23.81 2.30 37.30
C ASN A 328 25.25 1.92 36.90
N VAL A 329 25.84 2.59 35.90
CA VAL A 329 27.22 2.34 35.44
C VAL A 329 28.16 3.42 35.97
N ALA A 330 29.24 3.00 36.65
CA ALA A 330 30.17 3.93 37.30
C ALA A 330 30.94 4.84 36.31
N ALA A 331 31.33 4.27 35.15
CA ALA A 331 31.97 4.99 34.06
C ALA A 331 31.65 4.31 32.72
N ILE A 332 31.39 5.10 31.68
CA ILE A 332 31.18 4.59 30.32
C ILE A 332 32.55 4.43 29.66
N GLU A 333 33.04 3.20 29.61
CA GLU A 333 34.23 2.79 28.84
C GLU A 333 33.87 2.51 27.37
N GLU A 334 34.87 2.45 26.48
CA GLU A 334 34.71 2.12 25.06
C GLU A 334 33.93 0.80 24.83
N THR A 335 34.13 -0.18 25.70
CA THR A 335 33.50 -1.51 25.65
C THR A 335 32.12 -1.56 26.32
N THR A 336 31.64 -0.44 26.89
CA THR A 336 30.35 -0.40 27.58
C THR A 336 29.25 -0.67 26.58
N ASP A 337 28.43 -1.68 26.85
CA ASP A 337 27.27 -2.02 26.02
C ASP A 337 26.01 -1.38 26.58
N PHE A 338 25.28 -0.65 25.74
CA PHE A 338 24.12 0.15 26.10
C PHE A 338 23.02 -0.69 26.75
N PHE A 339 22.67 -1.82 26.15
CA PHE A 339 21.56 -2.66 26.60
C PHE A 339 21.95 -3.57 27.77
N LYS A 340 23.16 -4.14 27.77
CA LYS A 340 23.65 -4.92 28.93
C LYS A 340 23.78 -4.08 30.19
N SER A 341 24.01 -2.78 30.01
CA SER A 341 24.07 -1.82 31.09
C SER A 341 22.69 -1.42 31.63
N GLY A 342 21.59 -1.92 31.03
CA GLY A 342 20.24 -1.77 31.57
C GLY A 342 19.31 -0.83 30.81
N ALA A 343 19.72 -0.28 29.66
CA ALA A 343 18.83 0.55 28.82
C ALA A 343 17.70 -0.26 28.17
N ALA A 344 16.52 0.37 28.06
CA ALA A 344 15.32 -0.17 27.40
C ALA A 344 14.99 0.60 26.10
N SER A 345 13.94 0.18 25.39
CA SER A 345 13.54 0.81 24.12
C SER A 345 13.17 2.29 24.24
N MET A 346 12.63 2.74 25.38
CA MET A 346 12.40 4.17 25.63
C MET A 346 13.71 4.96 25.81
N ASP A 347 14.75 4.32 26.34
CA ASP A 347 16.07 4.94 26.52
C ASP A 347 16.80 5.11 25.17
N VAL A 348 16.51 4.27 24.19
CA VAL A 348 16.98 4.45 22.80
C VAL A 348 16.41 5.72 22.19
N VAL A 349 15.10 5.94 22.33
CA VAL A 349 14.44 7.16 21.85
C VAL A 349 15.03 8.38 22.56
N ARG A 350 15.23 8.29 23.88
CA ARG A 350 15.85 9.35 24.68
C ARG A 350 17.29 9.65 24.22
N LEU A 351 18.11 8.62 24.01
CA LEU A 351 19.49 8.77 23.52
C LEU A 351 19.52 9.50 22.17
N VAL A 352 18.68 9.07 21.22
CA VAL A 352 18.62 9.66 19.88
C VAL A 352 18.20 11.13 19.94
N GLU A 353 17.18 11.47 20.74
CA GLU A 353 16.69 12.85 20.84
C GLU A 353 17.66 13.78 21.60
N GLU A 354 18.32 13.30 22.67
CA GLU A 354 19.34 14.09 23.38
C GLU A 354 20.58 14.34 22.50
N ILE A 355 20.98 13.37 21.67
CA ILE A 355 22.07 13.55 20.70
C ILE A 355 21.66 14.58 19.63
N LYS A 356 20.45 14.50 19.08
CA LYS A 356 19.95 15.46 18.07
C LYS A 356 19.88 16.89 18.61
N GLN A 357 19.58 17.07 19.90
CA GLN A 357 19.57 18.41 20.53
C GLN A 357 20.96 19.01 20.66
N LYS A 358 21.99 18.20 20.92
CA LYS A 358 23.37 18.67 21.10
C LYS A 358 24.16 18.75 19.79
N CYS A 359 23.87 17.85 18.85
CA CYS A 359 24.52 17.76 17.55
C CYS A 359 23.52 18.10 16.44
N ALA A 360 23.35 19.39 16.15
CA ALA A 360 22.43 19.86 15.11
C ALA A 360 22.88 19.41 13.70
N GLY A 361 21.96 18.86 12.91
CA GLY A 361 22.17 18.55 11.49
C GLY A 361 22.35 17.07 11.11
N LEU A 362 22.27 16.12 12.07
CA LEU A 362 22.47 14.69 11.80
C LEU A 362 21.15 13.89 11.75
N GLN A 363 21.05 12.94 10.81
CA GLN A 363 19.96 11.95 10.77
C GLN A 363 20.35 10.67 11.53
N LEU A 364 19.93 10.58 12.79
CA LEU A 364 20.06 9.39 13.65
C LEU A 364 18.68 8.78 13.90
N GLN A 365 18.54 7.48 13.66
CA GLN A 365 17.33 6.68 13.87
C GLN A 365 17.49 5.73 15.05
N ASN A 366 16.37 5.24 15.59
CA ASN A 366 16.40 4.29 16.71
C ASN A 366 17.15 3.00 16.38
N GLU A 367 17.03 2.53 15.13
CA GLU A 367 17.66 1.31 14.61
C GLU A 367 19.19 1.34 14.71
N ASP A 368 19.79 2.52 14.60
CA ASP A 368 21.24 2.72 14.63
C ASP A 368 21.85 2.31 15.98
N VAL A 369 21.15 2.61 17.09
CA VAL A 369 21.56 2.22 18.45
C VAL A 369 21.53 0.70 18.63
N TYR A 370 20.59 0.01 17.97
CA TYR A 370 20.50 -1.45 18.03
C TYR A 370 21.59 -2.15 17.20
N MET A 371 22.12 -1.47 16.18
CA MET A 371 23.18 -2.00 15.31
C MET A 371 24.59 -1.75 15.88
N ALA A 372 24.75 -0.75 16.74
CA ALA A 372 26.02 -0.37 17.36
C ALA A 372 25.85 -0.26 18.89
N THR A 373 25.81 -1.42 19.56
CA THR A 373 25.43 -1.48 20.98
C THR A 373 26.53 -1.09 21.95
N THR A 374 27.81 -1.16 21.55
CA THR A 374 28.93 -0.73 22.39
C THR A 374 29.24 0.74 22.15
N PHE A 375 29.74 1.44 23.17
CA PHE A 375 30.06 2.87 23.07
C PHE A 375 31.04 3.14 21.91
N GLN A 376 32.08 2.30 21.76
CA GLN A 376 33.05 2.42 20.68
C GLN A 376 32.41 2.20 19.30
N ASP A 377 31.61 1.15 19.12
CA ASP A 377 30.95 0.88 17.84
C ASP A 377 29.95 2.00 17.50
N PHE A 378 29.25 2.52 18.51
CA PHE A 378 28.31 3.63 18.38
C PHE A 378 29.00 4.91 17.95
N ILE A 379 30.12 5.27 18.59
CA ILE A 379 30.90 6.45 18.21
C ILE A 379 31.52 6.28 16.82
N GLN A 380 32.00 5.10 16.45
CA GLN A 380 32.54 4.86 15.11
C GLN A 380 31.46 5.00 14.03
N MET A 381 30.27 4.42 14.23
CA MET A 381 29.12 4.60 13.34
C MET A 381 28.66 6.06 13.29
N PHE A 382 28.53 6.70 14.46
CA PHE A 382 28.11 8.09 14.58
C PHE A 382 29.06 9.04 13.85
N VAL A 383 30.37 8.85 14.00
CA VAL A 383 31.41 9.67 13.36
C VAL A 383 31.45 9.44 11.85
N ARG A 384 31.27 8.20 11.38
CA ARG A 384 31.13 7.93 9.93
C ARG A 384 29.95 8.68 9.34
N ARG A 385 28.80 8.70 10.03
CA ARG A 385 27.64 9.51 9.62
C ARG A 385 27.89 11.01 9.71
N LEU A 386 28.57 11.48 10.74
CA LEU A 386 28.94 12.88 10.91
C LEU A 386 29.85 13.35 9.77
N ARG A 387 30.73 12.47 9.28
CA ARG A 387 31.61 12.70 8.12
C ARG A 387 30.93 12.51 6.77
N GLY A 388 29.69 12.01 6.74
CA GLY A 388 28.96 11.70 5.52
C GLY A 388 29.41 10.40 4.82
N GLU A 389 30.19 9.53 5.47
CA GLU A 389 30.67 8.25 4.90
C GLU A 389 29.55 7.20 4.75
N ASP A 390 28.40 7.43 5.38
CA ASP A 390 27.15 6.64 5.30
C ASP A 390 26.10 7.32 4.40
N GLN A 391 26.42 8.45 3.75
CA GLN A 391 25.57 8.97 2.67
C GLN A 391 25.59 7.93 1.55
N GLU A 392 24.40 7.49 1.11
CA GLU A 392 24.27 6.85 -0.19
C GLU A 392 25.09 7.66 -1.20
N GLU A 393 25.90 6.99 -2.02
CA GLU A 393 26.67 7.65 -3.08
C GLU A 393 25.77 8.70 -3.72
N GLU A 394 26.13 9.98 -3.58
CA GLU A 394 25.34 11.08 -4.13
C GLU A 394 25.17 10.75 -5.61
N MET A 395 23.93 10.44 -6.02
CA MET A 395 23.65 10.02 -7.38
C MET A 395 24.04 11.18 -8.30
N VAL A 396 25.20 11.07 -8.95
CA VAL A 396 25.67 12.08 -9.89
C VAL A 396 24.83 11.92 -11.15
N ILE A 397 23.84 12.79 -11.29
CA ILE A 397 22.94 12.81 -12.45
C ILE A 397 23.47 13.79 -13.48
N ASP A 398 23.59 13.35 -14.73
CA ASP A 398 23.90 14.21 -15.85
C ASP A 398 22.66 15.00 -16.28
N TYR A 399 22.73 16.32 -16.17
CA TYR A 399 21.63 17.22 -16.52
C TYR A 399 21.93 18.00 -17.80
N ALA A 400 20.93 18.09 -18.68
CA ALA A 400 20.85 19.20 -19.60
C ALA A 400 20.35 20.43 -18.83
N THR A 401 21.13 21.51 -18.82
CA THR A 401 20.79 22.75 -18.11
C THR A 401 20.36 23.85 -19.07
N LYS A 402 19.33 24.62 -18.70
CA LYS A 402 18.90 25.80 -19.48
C LYS A 402 18.48 26.95 -18.57
N ASP A 403 19.03 28.13 -18.83
CA ASP A 403 18.61 29.36 -18.17
C ASP A 403 17.35 29.91 -18.86
N VAL A 404 16.21 29.83 -18.19
CA VAL A 404 14.91 30.22 -18.74
C VAL A 404 13.94 30.55 -17.61
N ASN A 405 12.97 31.44 -17.85
CA ASN A 405 11.94 31.81 -16.86
C ASN A 405 12.52 32.25 -15.49
N ASN A 406 13.67 32.93 -15.51
CA ASN A 406 14.42 33.38 -14.32
C ASN A 406 14.93 32.26 -13.40
N MET A 407 15.18 31.07 -13.93
CA MET A 407 15.78 29.94 -13.22
C MET A 407 16.71 29.14 -14.14
N THR A 408 17.59 28.34 -13.56
CA THR A 408 18.36 27.32 -14.28
C THR A 408 17.63 26.00 -14.12
N VAL A 409 16.92 25.55 -15.16
CA VAL A 409 16.23 24.26 -15.12
C VAL A 409 17.22 23.13 -15.35
N LYS A 410 17.07 22.02 -14.61
CA LYS A 410 17.89 20.81 -14.74
C LYS A 410 17.06 19.65 -15.25
N MET A 411 17.40 19.16 -16.43
CA MET A 411 16.63 18.12 -17.13
C MET A 411 17.48 16.86 -17.31
N PRO A 412 17.17 15.76 -16.58
CA PRO A 412 17.75 14.46 -16.88
C PRO A 412 17.33 14.01 -18.28
N TRP A 413 18.24 13.33 -18.97
CA TRP A 413 18.04 12.94 -20.37
C TRP A 413 18.31 11.46 -20.65
N GLN A 414 18.80 10.73 -19.65
CA GLN A 414 19.14 9.30 -19.72
C GLN A 414 17.91 8.40 -19.45
N CYS A 415 18.04 7.10 -19.69
CA CYS A 415 17.11 6.11 -19.15
C CYS A 415 17.23 6.10 -17.63
N PHE A 416 16.15 5.83 -16.90
CA PHE A 416 16.24 5.57 -15.46
C PHE A 416 15.93 4.10 -15.21
N ILE A 417 16.91 3.32 -14.80
CA ILE A 417 16.79 1.89 -14.59
C ILE A 417 17.38 1.54 -13.23
N ASN A 418 16.63 0.82 -12.41
CA ASN A 418 17.09 0.34 -11.10
C ASN A 418 17.69 1.43 -10.21
N GLY A 419 17.03 2.60 -10.15
CA GLY A 419 17.48 3.71 -9.31
C GLY A 419 18.64 4.52 -9.89
N LYS A 420 19.01 4.34 -11.16
CA LYS A 420 20.16 5.05 -11.78
C LYS A 420 19.80 5.62 -13.14
N PHE A 421 20.36 6.79 -13.45
CA PHE A 421 20.35 7.34 -14.80
C PHE A 421 21.49 6.73 -15.63
N GLU A 422 21.13 6.07 -16.73
CA GLU A 422 22.07 5.36 -17.60
C GLU A 422 21.76 5.62 -19.08
N ASP A 423 22.80 5.65 -19.91
CA ASP A 423 22.64 5.71 -21.36
C ASP A 423 21.90 4.47 -21.89
N ALA A 424 21.22 4.60 -23.02
CA ALA A 424 20.65 3.44 -23.70
C ALA A 424 21.77 2.45 -24.08
N GLU A 425 21.50 1.13 -23.97
CA GLU A 425 22.48 0.06 -24.23
C GLU A 425 23.20 0.20 -25.59
N ASN A 426 22.50 0.73 -26.60
CA ASN A 426 23.03 0.91 -27.95
C ASN A 426 23.60 2.31 -28.22
N GLY A 427 23.68 3.18 -27.21
CA GLY A 427 24.17 4.56 -27.29
C GLY A 427 23.32 5.51 -28.14
N LYS A 428 22.11 5.10 -28.58
CA LYS A 428 21.27 5.95 -29.43
C LYS A 428 20.61 7.05 -28.61
N THR A 429 20.47 8.20 -29.26
CA THR A 429 19.77 9.37 -28.72
C THR A 429 18.82 9.94 -29.77
N ALA A 430 17.84 10.73 -29.32
CA ALA A 430 16.94 11.50 -30.16
C ALA A 430 16.85 12.95 -29.67
N ASP A 431 16.66 13.88 -30.59
CA ASP A 431 16.47 15.29 -30.28
C ASP A 431 15.04 15.54 -29.76
N THR A 432 14.93 16.31 -28.68
CA THR A 432 13.67 16.89 -28.23
C THR A 432 13.59 18.34 -28.70
N ILE A 433 12.39 18.76 -29.13
CA ILE A 433 12.21 20.03 -29.85
C ILE A 433 11.30 20.96 -29.05
N ASN A 434 11.72 22.21 -28.91
CA ASN A 434 10.88 23.28 -28.35
C ASN A 434 9.86 23.71 -29.41
N PRO A 435 8.55 23.53 -29.19
CA PRO A 435 7.54 23.89 -30.17
C PRO A 435 7.35 25.40 -30.37
N ALA A 436 7.85 26.22 -29.45
CA ALA A 436 7.70 27.67 -29.53
C ALA A 436 8.59 28.32 -30.61
N ASP A 437 9.68 27.65 -30.99
CA ASP A 437 10.65 28.17 -31.97
C ASP A 437 11.20 27.10 -32.94
N GLY A 438 10.98 25.81 -32.67
CA GLY A 438 11.49 24.69 -33.47
C GLY A 438 12.94 24.31 -33.17
N SER A 439 13.56 24.90 -32.14
CA SER A 439 14.94 24.60 -31.73
C SER A 439 15.05 23.29 -30.95
N VAL A 440 16.22 22.65 -30.98
CA VAL A 440 16.53 21.48 -30.14
C VAL A 440 16.71 21.94 -28.69
N ILE A 441 16.03 21.27 -27.76
CA ILE A 441 16.18 21.47 -26.31
C ILE A 441 17.45 20.75 -25.84
N CYS A 442 17.47 19.42 -25.96
CA CYS A 442 18.63 18.58 -25.75
C CYS A 442 18.45 17.23 -26.46
N LYS A 443 19.46 16.36 -26.34
CA LYS A 443 19.36 14.96 -26.71
C LYS A 443 18.82 14.16 -25.54
N VAL A 444 18.03 13.12 -25.81
CA VAL A 444 17.49 12.17 -24.84
C VAL A 444 17.84 10.76 -25.28
N ALA A 445 18.10 9.87 -24.34
CA ALA A 445 18.34 8.45 -24.61
C ALA A 445 17.20 7.85 -25.45
N TYR A 446 17.56 6.98 -26.38
CA TYR A 446 16.61 6.28 -27.24
C TYR A 446 16.70 4.78 -26.98
N ALA A 447 15.92 4.34 -25.99
CA ALA A 447 16.00 2.99 -25.45
C ALA A 447 15.73 1.91 -26.49
N SER A 448 16.48 0.82 -26.34
CA SER A 448 16.42 -0.41 -27.09
C SER A 448 15.49 -1.45 -26.43
N VAL A 449 15.40 -2.63 -27.03
CA VAL A 449 14.67 -3.76 -26.43
C VAL A 449 15.38 -4.27 -25.17
N GLY A 450 16.71 -4.26 -25.13
CA GLY A 450 17.46 -4.75 -23.97
C GLY A 450 17.30 -3.84 -22.76
N ASP A 451 17.21 -2.52 -22.97
CA ASP A 451 16.89 -1.56 -21.89
C ASP A 451 15.52 -1.84 -21.26
N VAL A 452 14.51 -2.23 -22.07
CA VAL A 452 13.19 -2.62 -21.55
C VAL A 452 13.28 -3.89 -20.70
N ASP A 453 14.07 -4.86 -21.13
CA ASP A 453 14.21 -6.13 -20.43
C ASP A 453 14.93 -5.94 -19.09
N GLN A 454 15.94 -5.06 -19.05
CA GLN A 454 16.63 -4.66 -17.83
C GLN A 454 15.68 -3.93 -16.86
N ALA A 455 14.90 -2.98 -17.36
CA ALA A 455 13.90 -2.27 -16.58
C ALA A 455 12.83 -3.21 -16.01
N VAL A 456 12.30 -4.15 -16.81
CA VAL A 456 11.32 -5.12 -16.32
C VAL A 456 11.93 -6.06 -15.29
N ALA A 457 13.20 -6.45 -15.44
CA ALA A 457 13.90 -7.25 -14.45
C ALA A 457 14.07 -6.49 -13.12
N ALA A 458 14.46 -5.22 -13.16
CA ALA A 458 14.57 -4.34 -11.99
C ALA A 458 13.22 -4.17 -11.28
N ALA A 459 12.17 -3.79 -12.02
CA ALA A 459 10.81 -3.68 -11.47
C ALA A 459 10.31 -5.00 -10.86
N LYS A 460 10.67 -6.15 -11.44
CA LYS A 460 10.33 -7.46 -10.90
C LYS A 460 11.05 -7.74 -9.58
N GLU A 461 12.35 -7.47 -9.53
CA GLU A 461 13.15 -7.62 -8.30
C GLU A 461 12.63 -6.72 -7.18
N ALA A 462 12.36 -5.44 -7.49
CA ALA A 462 11.78 -4.48 -6.54
C ALA A 462 10.41 -4.94 -5.99
N PHE A 463 9.60 -5.62 -6.81
CA PHE A 463 8.30 -6.15 -6.40
C PHE A 463 8.40 -7.44 -5.59
N GLU A 464 9.18 -8.43 -6.04
CA GLU A 464 9.21 -9.78 -5.46
C GLU A 464 10.13 -9.88 -4.23
N VAL A 465 11.26 -9.17 -4.27
CA VAL A 465 12.33 -9.27 -3.27
C VAL A 465 12.54 -7.97 -2.50
N GLY A 466 12.39 -6.84 -3.18
CA GLY A 466 12.62 -5.50 -2.64
C GLY A 466 11.69 -5.07 -1.51
N PRO A 467 12.00 -3.95 -0.86
CA PRO A 467 11.21 -3.44 0.26
C PRO A 467 9.78 -3.04 -0.15
N TRP A 468 9.59 -2.56 -1.38
CA TRP A 468 8.30 -2.02 -1.85
C TRP A 468 7.13 -3.02 -1.77
N GLY A 469 7.33 -4.24 -2.28
CA GLY A 469 6.29 -5.28 -2.27
C GLY A 469 5.95 -5.83 -0.88
N ARG A 470 6.77 -5.52 0.14
CA ARG A 470 6.63 -6.00 1.53
C ARG A 470 6.33 -4.87 2.53
N MET A 471 6.37 -3.63 2.06
CA MET A 471 6.15 -2.43 2.87
C MET A 471 4.71 -2.35 3.34
N ASP A 472 4.51 -1.91 4.59
CA ASP A 472 3.18 -1.61 5.13
C ASP A 472 2.48 -0.59 4.20
N PRO A 473 1.20 -0.79 3.86
CA PRO A 473 0.51 0.15 2.98
C PRO A 473 0.51 1.59 3.50
N ARG A 474 0.58 1.81 4.82
CA ARG A 474 0.70 3.16 5.41
C ARG A 474 2.04 3.80 5.09
N ASP A 475 3.14 3.08 5.22
CA ASP A 475 4.48 3.59 4.92
C ASP A 475 4.61 3.90 3.42
N ARG A 476 4.00 3.07 2.58
CA ARG A 476 3.86 3.36 1.14
C ARG A 476 3.11 4.66 0.89
N GLY A 477 2.00 4.88 1.60
CA GLY A 477 1.28 6.15 1.58
C GLY A 477 2.16 7.34 1.98
N THR A 478 2.97 7.20 3.03
CA THR A 478 3.93 8.24 3.47
C THR A 478 4.93 8.60 2.37
N LEU A 479 5.49 7.61 1.66
CA LEU A 479 6.42 7.86 0.55
C LEU A 479 5.73 8.59 -0.62
N LEU A 480 4.49 8.24 -0.96
CA LEU A 480 3.74 8.93 -2.01
C LEU A 480 3.36 10.36 -1.61
N TYR A 481 3.07 10.62 -0.33
CA TYR A 481 2.91 11.99 0.18
C TYR A 481 4.21 12.79 0.06
N LYS A 482 5.35 12.20 0.45
CA LYS A 482 6.67 12.83 0.33
C LYS A 482 7.00 13.18 -1.12
N LEU A 483 6.71 12.28 -2.07
CA LEU A 483 6.88 12.56 -3.50
C LEU A 483 6.03 13.76 -3.94
N ALA A 484 4.78 13.84 -3.50
CA ALA A 484 3.92 14.98 -3.85
C ALA A 484 4.43 16.30 -3.26
N ASP A 485 5.00 16.27 -2.05
CA ASP A 485 5.59 17.46 -1.41
C ASP A 485 6.85 17.92 -2.15
N LEU A 486 7.71 16.99 -2.60
CA LEU A 486 8.86 17.31 -3.46
C LEU A 486 8.41 17.89 -4.80
N MET A 487 7.37 17.34 -5.42
CA MET A 487 6.81 17.92 -6.66
C MET A 487 6.25 19.33 -6.45
N GLU A 488 5.71 19.63 -5.27
CA GLU A 488 5.22 20.97 -4.92
C GLU A 488 6.37 21.95 -4.67
N GLU A 489 7.47 21.51 -4.07
CA GLU A 489 8.71 22.29 -3.91
C GLU A 489 9.33 22.67 -5.27
N HIS A 490 9.27 21.77 -6.25
CA HIS A 490 9.81 21.96 -7.60
C HIS A 490 8.76 22.41 -8.63
N GLN A 491 7.59 22.89 -8.20
CA GLN A 491 6.45 23.08 -9.12
C GLN A 491 6.70 24.11 -10.23
N GLU A 492 7.43 25.19 -9.97
CA GLU A 492 7.78 26.19 -10.98
C GLU A 492 8.80 25.67 -11.99
N GLU A 493 9.75 24.86 -11.55
CA GLU A 493 10.72 24.19 -12.43
C GLU A 493 10.00 23.19 -13.33
N LEU A 494 9.17 22.31 -12.76
CA LEU A 494 8.35 21.35 -13.50
C LEU A 494 7.44 22.05 -14.52
N ALA A 495 6.78 23.14 -14.14
CA ALA A 495 5.92 23.90 -15.05
C ALA A 495 6.72 24.59 -16.17
N THR A 496 7.94 25.03 -15.88
CA THR A 496 8.84 25.63 -16.89
C THR A 496 9.30 24.58 -17.90
N ILE A 497 9.71 23.39 -17.44
CA ILE A 497 10.07 22.26 -18.29
C ILE A 497 8.86 21.85 -19.14
N GLU A 498 7.68 21.73 -18.54
CA GLU A 498 6.44 21.40 -19.25
C GLU A 498 6.07 22.46 -20.28
N SER A 499 6.44 23.74 -20.10
CA SER A 499 6.20 24.80 -21.08
C SER A 499 7.16 24.73 -22.27
N ILE A 500 8.46 24.54 -22.04
CA ILE A 500 9.47 24.53 -23.10
C ILE A 500 9.48 23.21 -23.88
N ASP A 501 9.14 22.11 -23.21
CA ASP A 501 8.93 20.82 -23.86
C ASP A 501 7.55 20.89 -24.50
N SER A 502 6.49 20.74 -23.72
CA SER A 502 5.06 20.92 -24.01
C SER A 502 4.56 21.78 -25.18
N GLY A 503 4.96 23.05 -25.13
CA GLY A 503 4.15 24.17 -25.58
C GLY A 503 3.03 24.57 -24.60
N ALA A 504 2.94 23.94 -23.41
CA ALA A 504 1.93 24.26 -22.42
C ALA A 504 2.14 25.68 -21.87
N VAL A 505 1.09 26.51 -21.88
CA VAL A 505 1.17 27.86 -21.29
C VAL A 505 1.53 27.75 -19.81
N TYR A 506 2.55 28.46 -19.34
CA TYR A 506 3.16 28.29 -18.01
C TYR A 506 2.15 28.40 -16.86
N THR A 507 1.25 29.38 -16.89
CA THR A 507 0.22 29.56 -15.86
C THR A 507 -0.76 28.39 -15.82
N LEU A 508 -1.04 27.80 -16.98
CA LEU A 508 -1.86 26.60 -17.12
C LEU A 508 -1.09 25.34 -16.69
N ALA A 509 0.19 25.23 -17.05
CA ALA A 509 1.08 24.14 -16.65
C ALA A 509 1.18 24.07 -15.12
N LEU A 510 1.46 25.20 -14.47
CA LEU A 510 1.55 25.31 -13.01
C LEU A 510 0.24 24.87 -12.33
N LYS A 511 -0.89 25.44 -12.75
CA LYS A 511 -2.20 25.15 -12.13
C LYS A 511 -2.72 23.75 -12.41
N THR A 512 -2.48 23.22 -13.61
CA THR A 512 -3.15 22.01 -14.11
C THR A 512 -2.18 20.85 -14.29
N HIS A 513 -1.16 21.01 -15.14
CA HIS A 513 -0.25 19.91 -15.46
C HIS A 513 0.52 19.46 -14.20
N VAL A 514 1.04 20.40 -13.43
CA VAL A 514 1.77 20.15 -12.18
C VAL A 514 0.81 20.08 -10.99
N GLY A 515 -0.03 21.10 -10.81
CA GLY A 515 -0.95 21.18 -9.67
C GLY A 515 -1.89 19.97 -9.54
N MET A 516 -2.45 19.47 -10.64
CA MET A 516 -3.30 18.27 -10.59
C MET A 516 -2.46 16.99 -10.39
N SER A 517 -1.22 16.94 -10.86
CA SER A 517 -0.31 15.82 -10.60
C SER A 517 0.00 15.67 -9.11
N ILE A 518 0.32 16.79 -8.43
CA ILE A 518 0.53 16.84 -6.97
C ILE A 518 -0.72 16.33 -6.24
N GLN A 519 -1.90 16.83 -6.62
CA GLN A 519 -3.17 16.38 -6.04
C GLN A 519 -3.42 14.89 -6.27
N THR A 520 -3.03 14.36 -7.43
CA THR A 520 -3.23 12.95 -7.78
C THR A 520 -2.40 12.03 -6.89
N PHE A 521 -1.11 12.35 -6.69
CA PHE A 521 -0.27 11.59 -5.76
C PHE A 521 -0.78 11.71 -4.32
N ARG A 522 -1.17 12.90 -3.85
CA ARG A 522 -1.77 13.08 -2.50
C ARG A 522 -3.06 12.29 -2.32
N TYR A 523 -3.91 12.24 -3.35
CA TYR A 523 -5.17 11.51 -3.32
C TYR A 523 -4.93 9.99 -3.18
N PHE A 524 -4.09 9.42 -4.03
CA PHE A 524 -3.81 7.97 -4.01
C PHE A 524 -2.90 7.54 -2.86
N ALA A 525 -2.03 8.40 -2.35
CA ALA A 525 -1.31 8.17 -1.09
C ALA A 525 -2.27 7.87 0.06
N GLY A 526 -3.39 8.60 0.11
CA GLY A 526 -4.46 8.37 1.08
C GLY A 526 -5.22 7.05 0.88
N TRP A 527 -5.12 6.40 -0.27
CA TRP A 527 -5.81 5.13 -0.54
C TRP A 527 -5.02 3.90 -0.12
N CYS A 528 -3.70 3.99 0.05
CA CYS A 528 -2.85 2.83 0.32
C CYS A 528 -3.35 1.97 1.49
N ASP A 529 -3.77 2.61 2.60
CA ASP A 529 -4.30 1.94 3.80
C ASP A 529 -5.83 1.84 3.87
N LYS A 530 -6.53 2.22 2.78
CA LYS A 530 -8.00 2.22 2.66
C LYS A 530 -8.53 1.23 1.62
N ILE A 531 -7.65 0.47 0.97
CA ILE A 531 -8.05 -0.66 0.11
C ILE A 531 -8.59 -1.78 1.00
N GLN A 532 -9.90 -2.04 0.92
CA GLN A 532 -10.60 -2.97 1.83
C GLN A 532 -10.88 -4.35 1.20
N VAL A 533 -10.74 -5.39 2.02
CA VAL A 533 -11.19 -6.77 1.75
C VAL A 533 -12.70 -6.86 1.99
N GLN A 534 -13.47 -7.36 1.01
CA GLN A 534 -14.90 -7.61 1.20
C GLN A 534 -15.17 -9.00 1.81
N ILE A 535 -15.92 -9.04 2.92
CA ILE A 535 -16.46 -10.28 3.49
C ILE A 535 -17.89 -10.47 2.96
N HIS A 536 -18.11 -11.54 2.21
CA HIS A 536 -19.39 -11.79 1.55
C HIS A 536 -20.38 -12.49 2.49
N LEU A 537 -21.13 -11.72 3.28
CA LEU A 537 -22.27 -12.21 4.08
C LEU A 537 -23.59 -12.06 3.31
N LYS A 538 -23.84 -12.85 2.26
CA LYS A 538 -25.13 -12.79 1.54
C LYS A 538 -26.23 -13.60 2.24
N LYS A 539 -27.20 -12.92 2.88
CA LYS A 539 -28.61 -13.36 2.88
C LYS A 539 -29.19 -13.05 1.50
N ARG A 540 -29.35 -14.05 0.64
CA ARG A 540 -30.05 -13.90 -0.64
C ARG A 540 -31.57 -13.98 -0.41
N ASN A 541 -32.25 -12.83 -0.44
CA ASN A 541 -33.67 -12.79 -0.81
C ASN A 541 -33.72 -12.65 -2.34
N VAL A 542 -33.85 -13.77 -3.05
CA VAL A 542 -34.17 -13.75 -4.48
C VAL A 542 -35.60 -14.27 -4.63
N PRO A 543 -36.54 -13.52 -5.22
CA PRO A 543 -37.86 -14.05 -5.55
C PRO A 543 -37.72 -14.91 -6.80
N PHE A 544 -37.46 -16.21 -6.64
CA PHE A 544 -37.60 -17.18 -7.72
C PHE A 544 -38.91 -17.95 -7.54
N SER A 545 -39.84 -17.71 -8.45
CA SER A 545 -41.01 -18.54 -8.73
C SER A 545 -40.56 -19.81 -9.49
N GLY A 546 -40.57 -20.96 -8.82
CA GLY A 546 -40.32 -22.27 -9.44
C GLY A 546 -40.07 -23.37 -8.38
N PRO A 547 -40.76 -24.52 -8.44
CA PRO A 547 -40.78 -25.47 -7.33
C PRO A 547 -39.58 -26.42 -7.39
N CYS A 548 -38.46 -26.01 -6.80
CA CYS A 548 -37.44 -26.93 -6.28
C CYS A 548 -36.53 -26.17 -5.31
N LEU A 549 -36.91 -26.07 -4.03
CA LEU A 549 -36.06 -25.50 -2.96
C LEU A 549 -36.68 -25.76 -1.58
N SER A 550 -36.15 -26.76 -0.89
CA SER A 550 -36.16 -26.78 0.58
C SER A 550 -34.92 -27.51 1.10
N GLU A 551 -33.75 -27.02 0.71
CA GLU A 551 -32.45 -27.18 1.37
C GLU A 551 -31.44 -26.35 0.55
N ILE A 552 -30.33 -25.88 1.13
CA ILE A 552 -29.38 -24.91 0.54
C ILE A 552 -29.75 -23.42 0.74
N ILE A 553 -30.31 -23.03 1.89
CA ILE A 553 -30.17 -21.63 2.37
C ILE A 553 -29.94 -21.62 3.89
N ARG A 554 -28.80 -22.17 4.37
CA ARG A 554 -28.30 -21.93 5.75
C ARG A 554 -26.82 -22.29 6.03
N LYS A 555 -25.89 -22.21 5.06
CA LYS A 555 -24.46 -22.56 5.33
C LYS A 555 -23.47 -21.79 4.44
N ASN A 556 -22.98 -20.62 4.85
CA ASN A 556 -21.58 -20.16 4.60
C ASN A 556 -21.36 -18.69 4.98
N PRO A 557 -20.97 -18.40 6.23
CA PRO A 557 -20.30 -17.15 6.61
C PRO A 557 -18.79 -17.11 6.25
N ASN A 558 -18.30 -18.01 5.37
CA ASN A 558 -16.87 -18.35 5.22
C ASN A 558 -16.21 -17.92 3.88
N ASN A 559 -16.78 -16.93 3.19
CA ASN A 559 -16.22 -16.42 1.94
C ASN A 559 -15.72 -14.99 2.11
N PHE A 560 -14.43 -14.76 1.89
CA PHE A 560 -13.84 -13.42 1.81
C PHE A 560 -12.99 -13.27 0.54
N THR A 561 -12.85 -12.03 0.08
CA THR A 561 -12.05 -11.68 -1.09
C THR A 561 -10.86 -10.83 -0.70
N ASP A 562 -9.66 -11.36 -0.90
CA ASP A 562 -8.41 -10.63 -0.67
C ASP A 562 -8.01 -9.84 -1.93
N LEU A 563 -7.49 -8.63 -1.76
CA LEU A 563 -7.05 -7.76 -2.85
C LEU A 563 -5.52 -7.72 -2.86
N HIS A 564 -4.92 -8.28 -3.92
CA HIS A 564 -3.48 -8.27 -4.11
C HIS A 564 -3.08 -7.31 -5.23
N CYS A 565 -1.85 -6.82 -5.17
CA CYS A 565 -1.17 -6.18 -6.29
C CYS A 565 -1.12 -7.15 -7.49
N LYS A 566 -1.09 -6.62 -8.71
CA LYS A 566 -0.90 -7.42 -9.93
C LYS A 566 0.56 -7.85 -10.14
N GLY A 567 1.52 -7.06 -9.67
CA GLY A 567 2.96 -7.27 -9.87
C GLY A 567 3.57 -6.15 -10.69
N VAL A 568 4.43 -6.50 -11.65
CA VAL A 568 5.03 -5.52 -12.57
C VAL A 568 3.97 -4.98 -13.53
N CYS A 569 3.80 -3.67 -13.54
CA CYS A 569 2.94 -2.95 -14.48
C CYS A 569 3.79 -2.17 -15.49
N ALA A 570 3.28 -2.01 -16.70
CA ALA A 570 3.79 -1.06 -17.67
C ALA A 570 2.77 0.05 -17.94
N ILE A 571 3.24 1.28 -18.08
CA ILE A 571 2.40 2.42 -18.44
C ILE A 571 2.99 3.10 -19.67
N VAL A 572 2.15 3.37 -20.65
CA VAL A 572 2.48 4.14 -21.85
C VAL A 572 1.59 5.38 -21.89
N ILE A 573 2.21 6.56 -21.82
CA ILE A 573 1.52 7.85 -21.73
C ILE A 573 1.59 8.67 -23.04
N PRO A 574 0.61 9.54 -23.29
CA PRO A 574 0.59 10.45 -24.43
C PRO A 574 1.46 11.70 -24.16
N TRP A 575 1.49 12.61 -25.13
CA TRP A 575 2.35 13.80 -25.16
C TRP A 575 1.63 15.11 -24.81
N ASN A 576 0.32 15.10 -24.58
CA ASN A 576 -0.50 16.31 -24.44
C ASN A 576 -0.50 16.90 -23.02
N TYR A 577 -0.44 16.04 -22.00
CA TYR A 577 -0.15 16.41 -20.61
C TYR A 577 0.88 15.42 -20.02
N PRO A 578 2.16 15.51 -20.42
CA PRO A 578 3.17 14.51 -20.07
C PRO A 578 3.23 14.16 -18.58
N LEU A 579 3.36 15.16 -17.69
CA LEU A 579 3.45 14.91 -16.25
C LEU A 579 2.11 14.47 -15.64
N MET A 580 1.01 15.07 -16.11
CA MET A 580 -0.32 14.78 -15.57
C MET A 580 -0.78 13.37 -15.88
N MET A 581 -0.54 12.88 -17.11
CA MET A 581 -0.90 11.52 -17.51
C MET A 581 0.00 10.47 -16.85
N LEU A 582 1.27 10.82 -16.59
CA LEU A 582 2.14 10.04 -15.72
C LEU A 582 1.48 9.89 -14.35
N ALA A 583 1.17 11.00 -13.68
CA ALA A 583 0.63 10.99 -12.32
C ALA A 583 -0.70 10.23 -12.22
N TRP A 584 -1.62 10.43 -13.18
CA TRP A 584 -2.92 9.74 -13.21
C TRP A 584 -2.79 8.23 -13.18
N LYS A 585 -1.87 7.68 -13.97
CA LYS A 585 -1.70 6.23 -14.09
C LYS A 585 -0.76 5.67 -13.03
N SER A 586 0.35 6.35 -12.74
CA SER A 586 1.37 5.84 -11.82
C SER A 586 0.93 5.90 -10.36
N ALA A 587 0.23 6.96 -9.92
CA ALA A 587 -0.15 7.12 -8.52
C ALA A 587 -1.10 5.99 -8.06
N ALA A 588 -2.10 5.63 -8.86
CA ALA A 588 -2.99 4.50 -8.58
C ALA A 588 -2.24 3.15 -8.61
N CYS A 589 -1.32 2.99 -9.56
CA CYS A 589 -0.48 1.79 -9.70
C CYS A 589 0.39 1.55 -8.45
N LEU A 590 1.08 2.60 -8.01
CA LEU A 590 1.98 2.59 -6.86
C LEU A 590 1.21 2.45 -5.55
N ALA A 591 0.09 3.16 -5.39
CA ALA A 591 -0.75 3.03 -4.19
C ALA A 591 -1.26 1.60 -4.00
N ALA A 592 -1.63 0.94 -5.10
CA ALA A 592 -1.99 -0.47 -5.13
C ALA A 592 -0.81 -1.44 -4.88
N GLY A 593 0.42 -0.96 -4.74
CA GLY A 593 1.62 -1.74 -4.38
C GLY A 593 2.35 -2.43 -5.53
N ASN A 594 2.08 -2.01 -6.76
CA ASN A 594 2.77 -2.51 -7.94
C ASN A 594 4.09 -1.76 -8.14
N THR A 595 4.99 -2.34 -8.92
CA THR A 595 6.15 -1.65 -9.51
C THR A 595 5.85 -1.26 -10.96
N LEU A 596 6.58 -0.30 -11.49
CA LEU A 596 6.23 0.35 -12.75
C LEU A 596 7.41 0.45 -13.71
N VAL A 597 7.19 0.03 -14.96
CA VAL A 597 8.01 0.44 -16.10
C VAL A 597 7.23 1.46 -16.93
N LEU A 598 7.72 2.69 -16.99
CA LEU A 598 7.10 3.83 -17.64
C LEU A 598 7.73 4.12 -18.99
N LYS A 599 6.88 4.23 -20.01
CA LYS A 599 7.23 4.72 -21.34
C LYS A 599 6.57 6.07 -21.60
N PRO A 600 7.30 7.19 -21.57
CA PRO A 600 6.79 8.48 -22.04
C PRO A 600 6.57 8.48 -23.56
N ALA A 601 5.83 9.48 -24.04
CA ALA A 601 5.84 9.79 -25.47
C ALA A 601 7.24 10.27 -25.89
N GLN A 602 7.72 9.80 -27.04
CA GLN A 602 9.08 10.10 -27.55
C GLN A 602 9.41 11.59 -27.59
N VAL A 603 8.40 12.43 -27.86
CA VAL A 603 8.56 13.87 -28.02
C VAL A 603 8.52 14.65 -26.70
N ARG A 604 8.22 13.99 -25.56
CA ARG A 604 8.01 14.62 -24.23
C ARG A 604 8.52 13.75 -23.09
N THR A 605 9.75 13.97 -22.65
CA THR A 605 10.46 13.05 -21.74
C THR A 605 10.95 13.71 -20.46
N HIS A 606 11.12 15.03 -20.43
CA HIS A 606 11.88 15.70 -19.36
C HIS A 606 11.16 15.75 -18.02
N THR A 607 9.86 16.12 -17.99
CA THR A 607 9.09 16.16 -16.75
C THR A 607 8.87 14.77 -16.14
N PRO A 608 8.57 13.70 -16.91
CA PRO A 608 8.64 12.33 -16.41
C PRO A 608 9.97 11.91 -15.80
N ALA A 609 11.10 12.25 -16.46
CA ALA A 609 12.42 11.88 -15.98
C ALA A 609 12.75 12.56 -14.65
N HIS A 610 12.42 13.85 -14.51
CA HIS A 610 12.74 14.64 -13.32
C HIS A 610 12.03 14.14 -12.03
N VAL A 611 10.85 13.52 -12.13
CA VAL A 611 10.09 13.01 -10.97
C VAL A 611 10.35 11.53 -10.64
N THR A 612 11.21 10.86 -11.40
CA THR A 612 11.53 9.44 -11.21
C THR A 612 12.79 9.34 -10.33
N THR A 613 12.63 8.88 -9.08
CA THR A 613 13.68 9.00 -8.05
C THR A 613 14.01 7.70 -7.32
N ASP A 614 13.36 6.57 -7.63
CA ASP A 614 13.58 5.29 -6.95
C ASP A 614 13.37 4.10 -7.90
N SER A 615 14.08 3.01 -7.62
CA SER A 615 14.06 1.68 -8.26
C SER A 615 12.67 1.03 -8.46
N VAL A 616 11.62 1.61 -7.86
CA VAL A 616 10.22 1.18 -8.02
C VAL A 616 9.62 1.63 -9.36
N ILE A 617 10.21 2.67 -9.97
CA ILE A 617 9.80 3.24 -11.26
C ILE A 617 11.00 3.23 -12.20
N ASP A 618 10.91 2.50 -13.31
CA ASP A 618 11.89 2.57 -14.39
C ASP A 618 11.35 3.45 -15.53
N PHE A 619 12.17 4.37 -16.04
CA PHE A 619 11.82 5.35 -17.09
C PHE A 619 12.55 5.04 -18.39
N ILE A 620 11.79 4.75 -19.46
CA ILE A 620 12.33 4.24 -20.72
C ILE A 620 11.91 5.13 -21.92
N PRO A 621 12.67 6.18 -22.24
CA PRO A 621 12.39 7.07 -23.37
C PRO A 621 12.70 6.38 -24.71
N ALA A 622 11.70 6.25 -25.59
CA ALA A 622 11.87 5.64 -26.93
C ALA A 622 10.66 5.80 -27.86
N GLY A 623 10.79 5.35 -29.10
CA GLY A 623 9.70 5.19 -30.08
C GLY A 623 8.87 3.90 -29.91
N GLY A 624 8.06 3.56 -30.92
CA GLY A 624 7.04 2.50 -30.84
C GLY A 624 7.54 1.09 -30.47
N MET A 625 8.80 0.77 -30.80
CA MET A 625 9.42 -0.55 -30.51
C MET A 625 9.36 -0.92 -29.02
N VAL A 626 9.62 0.04 -28.13
CA VAL A 626 9.57 -0.17 -26.67
C VAL A 626 8.15 -0.49 -26.19
N GLY A 627 7.14 0.21 -26.73
CA GLY A 627 5.74 -0.05 -26.36
C GLY A 627 5.29 -1.45 -26.81
N GLN A 628 5.76 -1.91 -27.96
CA GLN A 628 5.54 -3.28 -28.43
C GLN A 628 6.24 -4.30 -27.52
N ARG A 629 7.53 -4.09 -27.18
CA ARG A 629 8.25 -4.99 -26.27
C ARG A 629 7.57 -5.10 -24.90
N MET A 630 7.13 -3.99 -24.31
CA MET A 630 6.36 -3.98 -23.05
C MET A 630 5.06 -4.78 -23.18
N SER A 631 4.37 -4.66 -24.31
CA SER A 631 3.14 -5.42 -24.59
C SER A 631 3.39 -6.92 -24.72
N ASP A 632 4.58 -7.32 -25.18
CA ASP A 632 4.97 -8.71 -25.40
C ASP A 632 5.66 -9.35 -24.19
N HIS A 633 6.23 -8.57 -23.27
CA HIS A 633 7.07 -9.08 -22.19
C HIS A 633 6.30 -10.04 -21.26
N PRO A 634 6.87 -11.22 -20.92
CA PRO A 634 6.17 -12.24 -20.12
C PRO A 634 5.98 -11.88 -18.64
N ASP A 635 6.87 -11.04 -18.08
CA ASP A 635 6.81 -10.63 -16.67
C ASP A 635 5.89 -9.44 -16.38
N ILE A 636 5.52 -8.65 -17.40
CA ILE A 636 4.53 -7.57 -17.22
C ILE A 636 3.14 -8.20 -17.06
N ARG A 637 2.41 -7.80 -16.01
CA ARG A 637 1.09 -8.35 -15.66
C ARG A 637 -0.08 -7.43 -15.97
N LYS A 638 0.20 -6.14 -16.14
CA LYS A 638 -0.78 -5.15 -16.61
C LYS A 638 -0.11 -4.08 -17.46
N LEU A 639 -0.81 -3.65 -18.51
CA LEU A 639 -0.41 -2.50 -19.32
C LEU A 639 -1.49 -1.43 -19.30
N GLY A 640 -1.16 -0.22 -18.85
CA GLY A 640 -2.03 0.96 -18.96
C GLY A 640 -1.61 1.81 -20.15
N PHE A 641 -2.49 2.00 -21.13
CA PHE A 641 -2.20 2.77 -22.33
C PHE A 641 -3.18 3.92 -22.48
N THR A 642 -2.64 5.11 -22.77
CA THR A 642 -3.41 6.21 -23.35
C THR A 642 -2.79 6.63 -24.68
N GLY A 643 -3.63 6.76 -25.71
CA GLY A 643 -3.18 7.20 -27.03
C GLY A 643 -4.21 6.91 -28.12
N SER A 644 -3.77 6.80 -29.37
CA SER A 644 -4.70 6.63 -30.49
C SER A 644 -5.31 5.23 -30.56
N THR A 645 -6.55 5.14 -31.05
CA THR A 645 -7.30 3.88 -31.17
C THR A 645 -6.58 2.79 -31.97
N PRO A 646 -5.94 3.06 -33.13
CA PRO A 646 -5.20 2.03 -33.87
C PRO A 646 -4.07 1.40 -33.06
N ILE A 647 -3.32 2.21 -32.29
CA ILE A 647 -2.23 1.73 -31.44
C ILE A 647 -2.78 0.99 -30.22
N GLY A 648 -3.86 1.48 -29.61
CA GLY A 648 -4.55 0.77 -28.53
C GLY A 648 -5.01 -0.63 -28.93
N LYS A 649 -5.58 -0.79 -30.13
CA LYS A 649 -5.96 -2.10 -30.70
C LYS A 649 -4.74 -3.02 -30.88
N GLN A 650 -3.61 -2.49 -31.35
CA GLN A 650 -2.37 -3.25 -31.49
C GLN A 650 -1.83 -3.71 -30.13
N ILE A 651 -1.80 -2.82 -29.13
CA ILE A 651 -1.35 -3.15 -27.77
C ILE A 651 -2.23 -4.23 -27.14
N MET A 652 -3.56 -4.09 -27.24
CA MET A 652 -4.50 -5.09 -26.73
C MET A 652 -4.29 -6.46 -27.39
N LYS A 653 -4.11 -6.49 -28.72
CA LYS A 653 -3.80 -7.71 -29.46
C LYS A 653 -2.52 -8.38 -28.95
N SER A 654 -1.45 -7.60 -28.77
CA SER A 654 -0.15 -8.10 -28.28
C SER A 654 -0.24 -8.60 -26.82
N CYS A 655 -0.98 -7.91 -25.96
CA CYS A 655 -1.27 -8.36 -24.59
C CYS A 655 -2.00 -9.71 -24.57
N ALA A 656 -2.97 -9.90 -25.48
CA ALA A 656 -3.72 -11.15 -25.61
C ALA A 656 -2.85 -12.30 -26.15
N LEU A 657 -2.01 -12.04 -27.15
CA LEU A 657 -1.16 -13.05 -27.80
C LEU A 657 0.03 -13.49 -26.93
N SER A 658 0.51 -12.64 -26.02
CA SER A 658 1.70 -12.91 -25.20
C SER A 658 1.38 -13.76 -23.98
N ASN A 659 0.83 -13.16 -22.91
CA ASN A 659 0.66 -13.80 -21.61
C ASN A 659 -0.69 -13.48 -20.94
N LEU A 660 -1.68 -12.99 -21.71
CA LEU A 660 -2.99 -12.56 -21.22
C LEU A 660 -2.89 -11.52 -20.08
N LYS A 661 -1.87 -10.65 -20.12
CA LYS A 661 -1.75 -9.51 -19.20
C LYS A 661 -3.00 -8.62 -19.30
N LYS A 662 -3.43 -8.08 -18.15
CA LYS A 662 -4.56 -7.13 -18.15
C LYS A 662 -4.17 -5.87 -18.92
N VAL A 663 -5.13 -5.22 -19.54
CA VAL A 663 -4.91 -3.95 -20.25
C VAL A 663 -6.03 -2.97 -19.89
N SER A 664 -5.67 -1.71 -19.71
CA SER A 664 -6.63 -0.59 -19.64
C SER A 664 -6.28 0.38 -20.76
N LEU A 665 -7.30 0.81 -21.52
CA LEU A 665 -7.14 1.59 -22.74
C LEU A 665 -8.00 2.85 -22.62
N GLU A 666 -7.37 4.01 -22.64
CA GLU A 666 -8.07 5.27 -22.87
C GLU A 666 -7.63 5.83 -24.22
N LEU A 667 -8.57 5.88 -25.14
CA LEU A 667 -8.34 6.13 -26.56
C LEU A 667 -9.11 7.39 -27.00
N GLY A 668 -8.89 7.82 -28.24
CA GLY A 668 -9.40 9.08 -28.77
C GLY A 668 -10.89 9.35 -28.54
N GLY A 669 -11.28 10.62 -28.71
CA GLY A 669 -12.63 11.10 -28.51
C GLY A 669 -13.14 12.00 -29.64
N LYS A 670 -14.46 11.95 -29.88
CA LYS A 670 -15.19 12.95 -30.67
C LYS A 670 -16.35 13.50 -29.86
N SER A 671 -16.01 14.00 -28.67
CA SER A 671 -16.96 14.32 -27.59
C SER A 671 -17.99 15.38 -28.01
N PRO A 672 -19.30 15.11 -27.90
CA PRO A 672 -20.33 16.08 -28.24
C PRO A 672 -20.64 17.04 -27.08
N LEU A 673 -20.83 18.31 -27.39
CA LEU A 673 -21.36 19.32 -26.47
C LEU A 673 -22.67 19.89 -27.03
N ILE A 674 -23.78 19.67 -26.33
CA ILE A 674 -25.12 20.14 -26.73
C ILE A 674 -25.46 21.42 -25.97
N ILE A 675 -25.80 22.49 -26.70
CA ILE A 675 -26.11 23.81 -26.15
C ILE A 675 -27.54 24.19 -26.51
N PHE A 676 -28.43 24.17 -25.52
CA PHE A 676 -29.83 24.55 -25.66
C PHE A 676 -30.01 26.08 -25.55
N SER A 677 -31.05 26.59 -26.18
CA SER A 677 -31.48 27.99 -26.23
C SER A 677 -31.77 28.60 -24.86
N ASP A 678 -32.18 27.78 -23.88
CA ASP A 678 -32.46 28.21 -22.52
C ASP A 678 -31.23 28.26 -21.60
N CYS A 679 -30.03 28.00 -22.15
CA CYS A 679 -28.80 28.08 -21.39
C CYS A 679 -28.47 29.52 -20.96
N ASP A 680 -27.47 29.64 -20.10
CA ASP A 680 -26.83 30.93 -19.86
C ASP A 680 -25.85 31.22 -21.00
N MET A 681 -26.20 32.11 -21.93
CA MET A 681 -25.41 32.40 -23.14
C MET A 681 -23.96 32.79 -22.82
N ASP A 682 -23.74 33.67 -21.84
CA ASP A 682 -22.39 34.14 -21.50
C ASP A 682 -21.53 33.03 -20.89
N LYS A 683 -22.15 32.12 -20.12
CA LYS A 683 -21.48 30.94 -19.60
C LYS A 683 -21.26 29.90 -20.70
N ALA A 684 -22.22 29.71 -21.61
CA ALA A 684 -22.12 28.77 -22.72
C ALA A 684 -20.99 29.13 -23.67
N VAL A 685 -20.84 30.42 -24.04
CA VAL A 685 -19.72 30.89 -24.88
C VAL A 685 -18.39 30.64 -24.16
N ARG A 686 -18.24 31.07 -22.90
CA ARG A 686 -16.99 30.87 -22.14
C ARG A 686 -16.62 29.40 -21.97
N MET A 687 -17.58 28.55 -21.61
CA MET A 687 -17.33 27.14 -21.39
C MET A 687 -17.19 26.35 -22.70
N GLY A 688 -17.89 26.73 -23.77
CA GLY A 688 -17.70 26.17 -25.10
C GLY A 688 -16.33 26.49 -25.68
N MET A 689 -15.87 27.75 -25.51
CA MET A 689 -14.48 28.15 -25.80
C MET A 689 -13.48 27.29 -25.02
N SER A 690 -13.68 27.14 -23.71
CA SER A 690 -12.82 26.27 -22.87
C SER A 690 -12.86 24.82 -23.33
N ALA A 691 -14.03 24.29 -23.68
CA ALA A 691 -14.22 22.90 -24.09
C ALA A 691 -13.39 22.52 -25.33
N VAL A 692 -13.05 23.49 -26.18
CA VAL A 692 -12.28 23.28 -27.41
C VAL A 692 -10.84 23.78 -27.28
N PHE A 693 -10.64 25.00 -26.79
CA PHE A 693 -9.35 25.70 -26.91
C PHE A 693 -8.43 25.51 -25.68
N PHE A 694 -8.93 24.90 -24.60
CA PHE A 694 -8.12 24.59 -23.43
C PHE A 694 -6.94 23.68 -23.77
N ASN A 695 -5.76 24.00 -23.21
CA ASN A 695 -4.48 23.38 -23.57
C ASN A 695 -4.30 23.25 -25.09
N LYS A 696 -4.66 24.33 -25.83
CA LYS A 696 -4.59 24.44 -27.29
C LYS A 696 -5.23 23.27 -28.06
N GLY A 697 -6.27 22.67 -27.48
CA GLY A 697 -7.09 21.61 -28.08
C GLY A 697 -6.49 20.21 -28.05
N GLU A 698 -5.25 20.06 -27.56
CA GLU A 698 -4.64 18.75 -27.34
C GLU A 698 -5.13 18.19 -25.99
N ASN A 699 -6.38 17.76 -26.00
CA ASN A 699 -7.11 17.36 -24.82
C ASN A 699 -8.08 16.26 -25.21
N CYS A 700 -7.92 15.06 -24.63
CA CYS A 700 -8.71 13.89 -25.02
C CYS A 700 -10.22 14.10 -24.83
N ILE A 701 -10.62 14.88 -23.83
CA ILE A 701 -12.03 15.21 -23.59
C ILE A 701 -12.55 16.41 -24.37
N ALA A 702 -11.73 17.05 -25.22
CA ALA A 702 -12.14 18.24 -25.97
C ALA A 702 -13.48 18.02 -26.70
N ALA A 703 -14.33 19.03 -26.70
CA ALA A 703 -15.61 18.99 -27.40
C ALA A 703 -15.37 19.04 -28.91
N GLY A 704 -15.18 17.88 -29.52
CA GLY A 704 -14.88 17.74 -30.95
C GLY A 704 -16.07 18.04 -31.85
N ARG A 705 -17.29 18.15 -31.29
CA ARG A 705 -18.51 18.63 -31.97
C ARG A 705 -19.34 19.46 -30.98
N LEU A 706 -19.81 20.62 -31.43
CA LEU A 706 -20.79 21.41 -30.72
C LEU A 706 -22.12 21.37 -31.49
N PHE A 707 -23.20 21.06 -30.80
CA PHE A 707 -24.55 21.18 -31.33
C PHE A 707 -25.23 22.36 -30.67
N VAL A 708 -25.58 23.37 -31.45
CA VAL A 708 -26.20 24.60 -30.94
C VAL A 708 -27.61 24.71 -31.49
N GLU A 709 -28.57 24.99 -30.58
CA GLU A 709 -29.98 25.08 -30.95
C GLU A 709 -30.22 26.25 -31.92
N GLU A 710 -31.04 26.02 -32.94
CA GLU A 710 -31.21 26.88 -34.12
C GLU A 710 -31.46 28.35 -33.75
N SER A 711 -32.35 28.60 -32.79
CA SER A 711 -32.74 29.95 -32.34
C SER A 711 -31.60 30.78 -31.73
N ILE A 712 -30.52 30.16 -31.23
CA ILE A 712 -29.39 30.87 -30.59
C ILE A 712 -28.07 30.73 -31.35
N HIS A 713 -28.02 29.92 -32.42
CA HIS A 713 -26.79 29.58 -33.13
C HIS A 713 -26.01 30.82 -33.60
N ASP A 714 -26.64 31.69 -34.40
CA ASP A 714 -25.91 32.77 -35.06
C ASP A 714 -25.35 33.79 -34.06
N GLU A 715 -26.09 34.03 -32.97
CA GLU A 715 -25.64 34.88 -31.86
C GLU A 715 -24.49 34.23 -31.07
N TYR A 716 -24.56 32.92 -30.82
CA TYR A 716 -23.48 32.17 -30.18
C TYR A 716 -22.19 32.23 -31.01
N ILE A 717 -22.28 31.97 -32.33
CA ILE A 717 -21.14 32.06 -33.25
C ILE A 717 -20.51 33.46 -33.25
N ARG A 718 -21.34 34.51 -33.33
CA ARG A 718 -20.86 35.90 -33.29
C ARG A 718 -20.06 36.18 -32.01
N ARG A 719 -20.58 35.80 -30.84
CA ARG A 719 -19.89 35.99 -29.56
C ARG A 719 -18.62 35.15 -29.44
N VAL A 720 -18.62 33.92 -29.92
CA VAL A 720 -17.42 33.06 -29.98
C VAL A 720 -16.32 33.75 -30.80
N VAL A 721 -16.64 34.29 -31.98
CA VAL A 721 -15.66 35.01 -32.81
C VAL A 721 -15.11 36.25 -32.10
N GLU A 722 -15.95 36.98 -31.36
CA GLU A 722 -15.52 38.13 -30.56
C GLU A 722 -14.55 37.74 -29.44
N GLU A 723 -14.76 36.60 -28.78
CA GLU A 723 -13.85 36.08 -27.76
C GLU A 723 -12.57 35.48 -28.34
N ILE A 724 -12.64 34.75 -29.47
CA ILE A 724 -11.46 34.20 -30.16
C ILE A 724 -10.48 35.34 -30.51
N LYS A 725 -10.98 36.47 -31.03
CA LYS A 725 -10.14 37.63 -31.39
C LYS A 725 -9.41 38.27 -30.20
N LYS A 726 -9.84 38.00 -28.97
CA LYS A 726 -9.19 38.50 -27.74
C LYS A 726 -8.09 37.57 -27.25
N MET A 727 -8.04 36.32 -27.71
CA MET A 727 -7.06 35.33 -27.25
C MET A 727 -5.65 35.73 -27.70
N LYS A 728 -4.72 35.79 -26.74
CA LYS A 728 -3.32 36.10 -27.04
C LYS A 728 -2.54 34.83 -27.38
N VAL A 729 -2.20 34.68 -28.65
CA VAL A 729 -1.31 33.63 -29.15
C VAL A 729 0.16 34.05 -28.95
N GLY A 730 0.95 33.24 -28.27
CA GLY A 730 2.29 33.68 -27.88
C GLY A 730 3.18 32.63 -27.25
N ASP A 731 4.39 33.07 -26.88
CA ASP A 731 5.34 32.28 -26.11
C ASP A 731 4.64 31.73 -24.85
N PRO A 732 4.68 30.40 -24.61
CA PRO A 732 4.03 29.79 -23.45
C PRO A 732 4.54 30.31 -22.10
N LEU A 733 5.76 30.85 -22.02
CA LEU A 733 6.31 31.42 -20.79
C LEU A 733 5.80 32.84 -20.51
N HIS A 734 5.27 33.54 -21.50
CA HIS A 734 4.76 34.89 -21.31
C HIS A 734 3.43 34.86 -20.55
N ARG A 735 3.35 35.57 -19.41
CA ARG A 735 2.22 35.44 -18.45
C ARG A 735 0.84 35.89 -18.97
N SER A 736 0.79 36.64 -20.06
CA SER A 736 -0.47 37.01 -20.74
C SER A 736 -0.81 36.15 -21.95
N THR A 737 -0.02 35.12 -22.27
CA THR A 737 -0.37 34.18 -23.33
C THR A 737 -1.56 33.34 -22.88
N ASP A 738 -2.58 33.25 -23.73
CA ASP A 738 -3.74 32.37 -23.53
C ASP A 738 -3.62 31.09 -24.37
N HIS A 739 -2.93 31.17 -25.51
CA HIS A 739 -2.83 30.10 -26.49
C HIS A 739 -1.37 29.87 -26.93
N GLY A 740 -0.82 28.73 -26.52
CA GLY A 740 0.55 28.30 -26.85
C GLY A 740 0.66 27.58 -28.20
N PRO A 741 1.86 27.13 -28.58
CA PRO A 741 2.07 26.34 -29.78
C PRO A 741 1.50 24.92 -29.64
N GLN A 742 1.23 24.29 -30.79
CA GLN A 742 0.99 22.85 -30.86
C GLN A 742 2.28 22.08 -30.54
N ASN A 743 2.14 20.85 -30.07
CA ASN A 743 3.19 20.08 -29.43
C ASN A 743 4.39 19.81 -30.35
N HIS A 744 4.16 19.41 -31.60
CA HIS A 744 5.24 19.05 -32.51
C HIS A 744 4.79 19.20 -33.96
N LYS A 745 5.76 19.31 -34.87
CA LYS A 745 5.54 19.62 -36.29
C LYS A 745 4.56 18.65 -36.98
N ALA A 746 4.70 17.35 -36.77
CA ALA A 746 3.82 16.37 -37.42
C ALA A 746 2.34 16.52 -37.00
N HIS A 747 2.07 16.94 -35.75
CA HIS A 747 0.72 17.25 -35.30
C HIS A 747 0.19 18.53 -35.94
N MET A 748 1.02 19.57 -36.00
CA MET A 748 0.69 20.82 -36.69
C MET A 748 0.31 20.59 -38.15
N ASP A 749 1.08 19.78 -38.88
CA ASP A 749 0.81 19.47 -40.29
C ASP A 749 -0.54 18.75 -40.47
N LYS A 750 -0.86 17.81 -39.57
CA LYS A 750 -2.17 17.14 -39.53
C LYS A 750 -3.32 18.11 -39.29
N LEU A 751 -3.16 19.12 -38.43
CA LEU A 751 -4.22 20.09 -38.15
C LEU A 751 -4.51 21.00 -39.35
N VAL A 752 -3.48 21.36 -40.11
CA VAL A 752 -3.64 22.11 -41.36
C VAL A 752 -4.40 21.25 -42.37
N GLU A 753 -3.97 20.00 -42.59
CA GLU A 753 -4.66 19.06 -43.48
C GLU A 753 -6.13 18.84 -43.07
N TYR A 754 -6.39 18.68 -41.77
CA TYR A 754 -7.74 18.53 -41.22
C TYR A 754 -8.65 19.73 -41.59
N CYS A 755 -8.14 20.96 -41.48
CA CYS A 755 -8.88 22.16 -41.86
C CYS A 755 -9.14 22.23 -43.37
N GLU A 756 -8.12 21.88 -44.19
CA GLU A 756 -8.24 21.84 -45.64
C GLU A 756 -9.32 20.85 -46.11
N VAL A 757 -9.37 19.66 -45.50
CA VAL A 757 -10.42 18.66 -45.75
C VAL A 757 -11.80 19.19 -45.36
N GLY A 758 -11.92 19.86 -44.20
CA GLY A 758 -13.18 20.46 -43.76
C GLY A 758 -13.75 21.46 -44.76
N VAL A 759 -12.92 22.38 -45.26
CA VAL A 759 -13.33 23.34 -46.31
C VAL A 759 -13.68 22.62 -47.61
N LYS A 760 -12.88 21.63 -48.01
CA LYS A 760 -13.09 20.87 -49.25
C LYS A 760 -14.41 20.09 -49.25
N GLU A 761 -14.84 19.60 -48.10
CA GLU A 761 -16.10 18.87 -47.93
C GLU A 761 -17.33 19.78 -47.74
N GLY A 762 -17.13 21.10 -47.72
CA GLY A 762 -18.22 22.09 -47.75
C GLY A 762 -18.58 22.72 -46.42
N ALA A 763 -17.82 22.48 -45.34
CA ALA A 763 -18.01 23.20 -44.09
C ALA A 763 -17.57 24.67 -44.23
N THR A 764 -18.26 25.58 -43.53
CA THR A 764 -17.93 27.01 -43.54
C THR A 764 -16.83 27.32 -42.53
N LEU A 765 -15.65 27.71 -43.01
CA LEU A 765 -14.56 28.21 -42.17
C LEU A 765 -14.83 29.68 -41.78
N VAL A 766 -15.26 29.92 -40.54
CA VAL A 766 -15.61 31.26 -40.03
C VAL A 766 -14.37 32.04 -39.59
N TYR A 767 -13.41 31.35 -38.96
CA TYR A 767 -12.19 31.96 -38.46
C TYR A 767 -11.06 30.92 -38.36
N GLY A 768 -9.82 31.34 -38.56
CA GLY A 768 -8.62 30.52 -38.36
C GLY A 768 -8.31 29.55 -39.51
N GLY A 769 -7.93 28.32 -39.15
CA GLY A 769 -7.70 27.22 -40.08
C GLY A 769 -6.27 27.12 -40.63
N LYS A 770 -5.34 27.93 -40.11
CA LYS A 770 -3.96 28.03 -40.62
C LYS A 770 -2.92 28.05 -39.51
N GLN A 771 -1.68 27.76 -39.90
CA GLN A 771 -0.50 28.05 -39.08
C GLN A 771 -0.34 29.57 -38.94
N VAL A 772 -0.07 30.04 -37.73
CA VAL A 772 0.28 31.44 -37.47
C VAL A 772 1.65 31.73 -38.08
N ASP A 773 1.77 32.83 -38.81
CA ASP A 773 3.02 33.26 -39.44
C ASP A 773 4.03 33.79 -38.41
N ARG A 774 4.69 32.85 -37.72
CA ARG A 774 5.72 33.06 -36.70
C ARG A 774 6.58 31.80 -36.53
N PRO A 775 7.75 31.89 -35.89
CA PRO A 775 8.52 30.70 -35.51
C PRO A 775 7.73 29.74 -34.62
N GLY A 776 8.08 28.45 -34.69
CA GLY A 776 7.41 27.39 -33.96
C GLY A 776 6.13 26.87 -34.62
N PHE A 777 5.35 26.10 -33.87
CA PHE A 777 4.21 25.32 -34.38
C PHE A 777 2.87 25.87 -33.89
N PHE A 778 2.61 27.15 -34.12
CA PHE A 778 1.39 27.82 -33.64
C PHE A 778 0.24 27.65 -34.63
N MET A 779 -0.91 27.18 -34.15
CA MET A 779 -2.17 27.09 -34.91
C MET A 779 -3.09 28.24 -34.51
N GLU A 780 -3.80 28.83 -35.48
CA GLU A 780 -4.89 29.77 -35.16
C GLU A 780 -6.05 29.02 -34.49
N PRO A 781 -6.64 29.54 -33.39
CA PRO A 781 -7.92 29.02 -32.91
C PRO A 781 -8.93 29.05 -34.07
N THR A 782 -9.58 27.93 -34.34
CA THR A 782 -10.34 27.72 -35.58
C THR A 782 -11.81 27.45 -35.28
N LEU A 783 -12.70 27.98 -36.11
CA LEU A 783 -14.15 27.79 -36.01
C LEU A 783 -14.76 27.41 -37.36
N PHE A 784 -15.41 26.26 -37.39
CA PHE A 784 -16.25 25.78 -38.50
C PHE A 784 -17.74 25.80 -38.11
N THR A 785 -18.57 26.23 -39.04
CA THR A 785 -20.05 26.13 -38.99
C THR A 785 -20.57 25.35 -40.18
N ASP A 786 -21.89 25.13 -40.22
CA ASP A 786 -22.58 24.41 -41.30
C ASP A 786 -22.02 23.00 -41.51
N VAL A 787 -21.59 22.38 -40.42
CA VAL A 787 -21.01 21.04 -40.42
C VAL A 787 -22.14 20.02 -40.43
N GLU A 788 -22.16 19.17 -41.45
CA GLU A 788 -23.09 18.06 -41.60
C GLU A 788 -22.48 16.77 -41.04
N ASP A 789 -23.32 15.86 -40.54
CA ASP A 789 -22.88 14.68 -39.80
C ASP A 789 -22.05 13.69 -40.65
N HIS A 790 -22.17 13.74 -41.98
CA HIS A 790 -21.40 12.87 -42.88
C HIS A 790 -19.94 13.31 -43.08
N MET A 791 -19.63 14.59 -42.84
CA MET A 791 -18.32 15.19 -43.09
C MET A 791 -17.23 14.54 -42.22
N PHE A 792 -16.02 14.47 -42.75
CA PHE A 792 -14.82 13.98 -42.08
C PHE A 792 -14.60 14.69 -40.74
N ILE A 793 -14.71 16.02 -40.71
CA ILE A 793 -14.48 16.83 -39.52
C ILE A 793 -15.57 16.64 -38.45
N ALA A 794 -16.71 16.03 -38.78
CA ALA A 794 -17.74 15.64 -37.82
C ALA A 794 -17.41 14.30 -37.14
N LYS A 795 -16.58 13.45 -37.75
CA LYS A 795 -16.30 12.08 -37.30
C LYS A 795 -14.92 11.93 -36.66
N GLU A 796 -13.91 12.51 -37.30
CA GLU A 796 -12.51 12.33 -36.90
C GLU A 796 -12.09 13.31 -35.80
N GLU A 797 -11.23 12.82 -34.90
CA GLU A 797 -10.63 13.63 -33.84
C GLU A 797 -9.54 14.54 -34.43
N SER A 798 -9.66 15.86 -34.22
CA SER A 798 -8.61 16.82 -34.62
C SER A 798 -7.45 16.83 -33.64
N PHE A 799 -7.77 16.76 -32.34
CA PHE A 799 -6.83 16.94 -31.23
C PHE A 799 -6.08 18.28 -31.26
N GLY A 800 -6.74 19.31 -31.77
CA GLY A 800 -6.23 20.68 -31.85
C GLY A 800 -7.34 21.71 -31.68
N PRO A 801 -7.03 23.01 -31.78
CA PRO A 801 -7.93 24.09 -31.37
C PRO A 801 -8.94 24.40 -32.46
N ILE A 802 -9.82 23.45 -32.77
CA ILE A 802 -10.79 23.51 -33.88
C ILE A 802 -12.20 23.25 -33.34
N MET A 803 -13.03 24.31 -33.31
CA MET A 803 -14.43 24.24 -32.91
C MET A 803 -15.29 23.88 -34.12
N VAL A 804 -15.98 22.74 -34.06
CA VAL A 804 -16.79 22.20 -35.15
C VAL A 804 -18.26 22.29 -34.75
N VAL A 805 -19.04 23.18 -35.36
CA VAL A 805 -20.40 23.50 -34.93
C VAL A 805 -21.45 23.05 -35.95
N SER A 806 -22.48 22.37 -35.45
CA SER A 806 -23.68 21.99 -36.19
C SER A 806 -24.93 22.59 -35.53
N LYS A 807 -25.91 22.98 -36.34
CA LYS A 807 -27.25 23.38 -35.86
C LYS A 807 -28.09 22.14 -35.52
N PHE A 808 -29.01 22.28 -34.57
CA PHE A 808 -30.13 21.34 -34.40
C PHE A 808 -31.44 22.11 -34.17
N LYS A 809 -32.57 21.49 -34.54
CA LYS A 809 -33.89 22.15 -34.53
C LYS A 809 -34.35 22.48 -33.12
N ASP A 810 -35.04 23.61 -32.97
CA ASP A 810 -35.62 24.01 -31.69
C ASP A 810 -36.55 22.90 -31.14
N GLY A 811 -36.31 22.49 -29.89
CA GLY A 811 -37.08 21.45 -29.19
C GLY A 811 -36.76 20.00 -29.57
N ASP A 812 -35.86 19.74 -30.52
CA ASP A 812 -35.54 18.38 -31.00
C ASP A 812 -34.45 17.70 -30.16
N ILE A 813 -34.80 17.31 -28.93
CA ILE A 813 -33.87 16.68 -27.97
C ILE A 813 -33.42 15.29 -28.46
N ASP A 814 -34.34 14.44 -28.91
CA ASP A 814 -34.00 13.07 -29.31
C ASP A 814 -33.24 13.04 -30.64
N GLY A 815 -33.56 13.94 -31.58
CA GLY A 815 -32.82 14.08 -32.83
C GLY A 815 -31.37 14.51 -32.60
N VAL A 816 -31.12 15.49 -31.74
CA VAL A 816 -29.74 15.90 -31.40
C VAL A 816 -28.99 14.81 -30.62
N LEU A 817 -29.66 14.08 -29.73
CA LEU A 817 -29.06 12.94 -29.02
C LEU A 817 -28.61 11.84 -29.98
N SER A 818 -29.45 11.49 -30.97
CA SER A 818 -29.09 10.50 -31.99
C SER A 818 -27.82 10.91 -32.73
N ARG A 819 -27.71 12.18 -33.12
CA ARG A 819 -26.54 12.71 -33.85
C ARG A 819 -25.29 12.82 -32.98
N ALA A 820 -25.46 13.18 -31.70
CA ALA A 820 -24.39 13.26 -30.72
C ALA A 820 -23.78 11.88 -30.42
N ASN A 821 -24.63 10.84 -30.36
CA ASN A 821 -24.21 9.46 -30.15
C ASN A 821 -23.75 8.74 -31.43
N ASP A 822 -23.98 9.32 -32.62
CA ASP A 822 -23.51 8.83 -33.92
C ASP A 822 -22.00 9.07 -34.08
N THR A 823 -21.24 8.32 -33.28
CA THR A 823 -19.80 8.23 -33.29
C THR A 823 -19.40 6.90 -32.65
N GLU A 824 -18.30 6.32 -33.15
CA GLU A 824 -17.67 5.13 -32.58
C GLU A 824 -16.98 5.40 -31.23
N PHE A 825 -16.78 6.68 -30.89
CA PHE A 825 -16.18 7.12 -29.63
C PHE A 825 -17.21 7.32 -28.52
N GLY A 826 -16.74 7.37 -27.28
CA GLY A 826 -17.58 7.52 -26.09
C GLY A 826 -16.78 7.97 -24.87
N LEU A 827 -15.89 8.95 -25.03
CA LEU A 827 -14.99 9.39 -23.95
C LEU A 827 -15.65 10.38 -22.99
N ALA A 828 -16.01 11.57 -23.51
CA ALA A 828 -16.69 12.61 -22.75
C ALA A 828 -17.86 13.20 -23.57
N SER A 829 -18.68 14.00 -22.90
CA SER A 829 -19.76 14.77 -23.50
C SER A 829 -20.18 15.92 -22.58
N GLY A 830 -21.01 16.83 -23.06
CA GLY A 830 -21.60 17.85 -22.20
C GLY A 830 -22.94 18.41 -22.69
N VAL A 831 -23.66 19.03 -21.76
CA VAL A 831 -24.94 19.68 -22.02
C VAL A 831 -25.06 21.01 -21.26
N PHE A 832 -25.43 22.08 -21.96
CA PHE A 832 -25.74 23.39 -21.40
C PHE A 832 -27.22 23.70 -21.54
N THR A 833 -27.91 23.79 -20.40
CA THR A 833 -29.35 24.10 -20.30
C THR A 833 -29.68 24.51 -18.86
N ARG A 834 -30.65 25.41 -18.68
CA ARG A 834 -31.17 25.74 -17.33
C ARG A 834 -32.27 24.78 -16.87
N ASP A 835 -32.87 24.04 -17.79
CA ASP A 835 -33.89 23.04 -17.49
C ASP A 835 -33.26 21.76 -16.94
N ILE A 836 -33.57 21.46 -15.67
CA ILE A 836 -33.08 20.27 -14.99
C ILE A 836 -33.57 18.96 -15.62
N ASN A 837 -34.78 18.95 -16.21
CA ASN A 837 -35.32 17.76 -16.84
C ASN A 837 -34.51 17.43 -18.10
N LYS A 838 -34.23 18.44 -18.94
CA LYS A 838 -33.35 18.29 -20.10
C LYS A 838 -31.95 17.87 -19.68
N ALA A 839 -31.38 18.51 -18.66
CA ALA A 839 -30.04 18.18 -18.17
C ALA A 839 -29.92 16.70 -17.76
N MET A 840 -30.87 16.19 -16.97
CA MET A 840 -30.86 14.80 -16.51
C MET A 840 -31.21 13.80 -17.62
N TYR A 841 -32.18 14.14 -18.47
CA TYR A 841 -32.59 13.28 -19.59
C TYR A 841 -31.48 13.09 -20.62
N VAL A 842 -30.80 14.19 -20.98
CA VAL A 842 -29.68 14.19 -21.92
C VAL A 842 -28.47 13.48 -21.31
N SER A 843 -28.16 13.71 -20.03
CA SER A 843 -27.01 13.05 -19.40
C SER A 843 -27.16 11.54 -19.27
N GLU A 844 -28.38 11.03 -19.07
CA GLU A 844 -28.66 9.59 -19.07
C GLU A 844 -28.50 8.96 -20.46
N ARG A 845 -28.73 9.72 -21.53
CA ARG A 845 -28.79 9.22 -22.92
C ARG A 845 -27.53 9.43 -23.73
N LEU A 846 -26.62 10.30 -23.29
CA LEU A 846 -25.30 10.45 -23.91
C LEU A 846 -24.46 9.20 -23.62
N ASP A 847 -24.02 8.53 -24.68
CA ASP A 847 -23.23 7.30 -24.58
C ASP A 847 -21.73 7.65 -24.48
N ALA A 848 -21.35 8.18 -23.32
CA ALA A 848 -19.98 8.61 -23.00
C ALA A 848 -19.60 8.34 -21.54
N GLY A 849 -18.31 8.11 -21.30
CA GLY A 849 -17.77 7.80 -19.98
C GLY A 849 -17.85 8.94 -18.95
N THR A 850 -17.95 10.19 -19.41
CA THR A 850 -18.17 11.39 -18.58
C THR A 850 -19.18 12.31 -19.26
N VAL A 851 -20.13 12.84 -18.49
CA VAL A 851 -21.06 13.88 -18.96
C VAL A 851 -20.93 15.12 -18.07
N PHE A 852 -20.60 16.25 -18.69
CA PHE A 852 -20.55 17.54 -17.99
C PHE A 852 -21.87 18.32 -18.17
N VAL A 853 -22.46 18.78 -17.07
CA VAL A 853 -23.68 19.59 -17.10
C VAL A 853 -23.36 21.04 -16.69
N ASN A 854 -23.61 22.01 -17.56
CA ASN A 854 -23.35 23.44 -17.32
C ASN A 854 -21.90 23.78 -16.90
N THR A 855 -20.96 22.91 -17.29
CA THR A 855 -19.51 23.04 -17.14
C THR A 855 -18.83 22.15 -18.18
N TYR A 856 -17.51 22.23 -18.32
CA TYR A 856 -16.72 21.35 -19.18
C TYR A 856 -15.26 21.35 -18.68
N ASN A 857 -14.47 20.33 -19.04
CA ASN A 857 -13.09 20.14 -18.56
C ASN A 857 -12.96 20.07 -17.03
N LYS A 858 -14.05 19.79 -16.31
CA LYS A 858 -14.06 19.76 -14.85
C LYS A 858 -13.77 18.36 -14.34
N THR A 859 -12.57 17.88 -14.64
CA THR A 859 -12.03 16.66 -14.04
C THR A 859 -11.65 16.92 -12.58
N ASP A 860 -11.59 15.85 -11.80
CA ASP A 860 -11.19 15.87 -10.40
C ASP A 860 -10.52 14.54 -10.07
N VAL A 861 -9.49 14.56 -9.22
CA VAL A 861 -8.72 13.35 -8.88
C VAL A 861 -9.57 12.27 -8.20
N ALA A 862 -10.71 12.63 -7.61
CA ALA A 862 -11.65 11.69 -7.01
C ALA A 862 -12.75 11.19 -7.97
N SER A 863 -12.86 11.76 -9.17
CA SER A 863 -13.88 11.38 -10.16
C SER A 863 -13.29 10.45 -11.20
N PRO A 864 -13.83 9.23 -11.39
CA PRO A 864 -13.28 8.26 -12.33
C PRO A 864 -13.40 8.76 -13.77
N PHE A 865 -12.35 8.54 -14.55
CA PHE A 865 -12.26 8.97 -15.95
C PHE A 865 -11.87 7.81 -16.86
N GLY A 866 -12.58 7.65 -17.98
CA GLY A 866 -12.28 6.66 -19.01
C GLY A 866 -13.48 6.42 -19.92
N GLY A 867 -13.24 5.95 -21.14
CA GLY A 867 -14.26 5.91 -22.20
C GLY A 867 -15.15 4.68 -22.26
N PHE A 868 -16.14 4.75 -23.15
CA PHE A 868 -16.95 3.66 -23.68
C PHE A 868 -16.62 3.43 -25.17
N LYS A 869 -17.26 2.42 -25.79
CA LYS A 869 -17.12 2.09 -27.22
C LYS A 869 -15.64 1.98 -27.67
N GLN A 870 -15.24 2.63 -28.77
CA GLN A 870 -13.87 2.62 -29.28
C GLN A 870 -12.93 3.63 -28.57
N SER A 871 -13.44 4.40 -27.60
CA SER A 871 -12.59 5.19 -26.68
C SER A 871 -11.94 4.32 -25.59
N GLY A 872 -12.20 3.01 -25.59
CA GLY A 872 -11.53 2.03 -24.74
C GLY A 872 -12.31 1.68 -23.48
N PHE A 873 -11.60 1.26 -22.44
CA PHE A 873 -12.15 0.74 -21.18
C PHE A 873 -11.10 0.78 -20.05
N GLY A 874 -11.61 0.71 -18.81
CA GLY A 874 -10.84 0.96 -17.60
C GLY A 874 -10.92 2.42 -17.17
N LYS A 875 -10.56 2.70 -15.92
CA LYS A 875 -10.62 4.05 -15.36
C LYS A 875 -9.25 4.49 -14.84
N ASP A 876 -8.92 5.75 -15.08
CA ASP A 876 -7.95 6.52 -14.32
C ASP A 876 -8.70 7.40 -13.32
N LEU A 877 -8.01 7.88 -12.28
CA LEU A 877 -8.59 8.67 -11.18
C LEU A 877 -9.68 7.95 -10.37
N GLY A 878 -10.08 8.55 -9.26
CA GLY A 878 -11.09 7.99 -8.35
C GLY A 878 -10.69 6.66 -7.72
N GLU A 879 -11.61 6.08 -6.95
CA GLU A 879 -11.42 4.76 -6.35
C GLU A 879 -11.37 3.66 -7.44
N ASP A 880 -12.15 3.80 -8.52
CA ASP A 880 -12.26 2.81 -9.59
C ASP A 880 -10.92 2.49 -10.25
N ALA A 881 -10.00 3.45 -10.36
CA ALA A 881 -8.67 3.22 -10.92
C ALA A 881 -7.85 2.19 -10.15
N LEU A 882 -8.05 2.06 -8.82
CA LEU A 882 -7.34 1.06 -8.01
C LEU A 882 -7.67 -0.36 -8.48
N ASN A 883 -8.91 -0.61 -8.92
CA ASN A 883 -9.35 -1.92 -9.39
C ASN A 883 -8.58 -2.37 -10.65
N GLU A 884 -8.13 -1.41 -11.47
CA GLU A 884 -7.29 -1.66 -12.64
C GLU A 884 -5.86 -2.10 -12.29
N TYR A 885 -5.47 -1.97 -11.02
CA TYR A 885 -4.14 -2.28 -10.49
C TYR A 885 -4.16 -3.33 -9.37
N LEU A 886 -5.34 -3.80 -8.98
CA LEU A 886 -5.56 -4.87 -8.00
C LEU A 886 -6.07 -6.16 -8.66
N ARG A 887 -5.89 -7.30 -8.00
CA ARG A 887 -6.50 -8.58 -8.36
C ARG A 887 -7.19 -9.17 -7.15
N THR A 888 -8.39 -9.70 -7.38
CA THR A 888 -9.18 -10.34 -6.34
C THR A 888 -8.85 -11.82 -6.26
N LYS A 889 -8.50 -12.29 -5.07
CA LYS A 889 -8.38 -13.71 -4.74
C LYS A 889 -9.56 -14.10 -3.86
N ALA A 890 -10.44 -14.94 -4.37
CA ALA A 890 -11.49 -15.53 -3.56
C ALA A 890 -10.89 -16.65 -2.70
N VAL A 891 -11.06 -16.54 -1.39
CA VAL A 891 -10.65 -17.58 -0.44
C VAL A 891 -11.93 -18.20 0.11
N THR A 892 -12.13 -19.47 -0.22
CA THR A 892 -13.22 -20.30 0.32
C THR A 892 -12.59 -21.32 1.25
N VAL A 893 -12.96 -21.27 2.53
CA VAL A 893 -12.49 -22.22 3.52
C VAL A 893 -13.64 -23.15 3.86
N GLU A 894 -13.45 -24.43 3.58
CA GLU A 894 -14.30 -25.51 4.07
C GLU A 894 -13.62 -26.11 5.30
N TYR A 895 -14.32 -26.07 6.45
CA TYR A 895 -13.85 -26.61 7.72
C TYR A 895 -15.02 -27.17 8.53
#